data_AF-A0A1G7TK59-F1
#
_entry.id   AF-A0A1G7TK59-F1
#
_cell.length_a   1.000
_cell.length_b   1.000
_cell.length_c   1.000
_cell.angle_alpha   90.00
_cell.angle_beta   90.00
_cell.angle_gamma   90.00
#
_symmetry.space_group_name_H-M   'P 1'
#
loop_
_entity.id
_entity.type
_entity.pdbx_description
1 polymer ?
#
loop_
_entity_poly.entity_id
_entity_poly.type
_entity_poly.pdbx_seq_one_letter_code
_entity_poly.pdbx_strand_id
1 'polypeptide(L)'
;MTSASTLAPSSTAPHQLAVSLCSAGKFAEAAALLQPVLQSRDSADQHVLVETLNVAAVCALGLNQWTDAENYWRESIRLQPDFVDAYNNLGILLKGLNRLQEAEAMFRSVATIRPDQPQAYNNLGAVLYGLKRFDDGEAAYRQALALRPDYAEALYNLGIVLYDRRRFDEAEDAYRQSLAVRPDCAEAHNNLGNVLKELGRLSEAEQAYRQALTVRPQYAEALNNLGSVLKTLQRLPEAELACRLAVTIRPNYPEAHNNLGSVLGDLKRPVEAETSYRQALAQRSNYAEAYYNLGIVLHKQERLAEAETAYRQALALNPGGVEAHNNLGGVLQALDRLPEAVAAYQQALVLRPDLIEAHYNLGNVFKELNRLAEAEVSYRRAIAIRADYADARFALGTLLISLGQFEEGFQLYECRYQKQDFIYCKTPALLPCPQWHGDTLAGKSVLIWQEDGIGDIVQFARYLPLIKAQGAAHITVACLPALHRLLAALDGVDAVFDHESALAKAAGFDCWTSLLSAPLHFTTTLETIPPVTQLKLATPLLEHWRARLATLPAGRKIGVVWKGNPRHQNDANRSLPSLTALAPLWSVPDVCFVSLQKGQGEDEGQSPPACQPLLHLGSEVADIADSAAIIAGLDLVICVDTSIAHLAASLGKPCWVMLPGQGLDWRWMHERTDSPWYPQTLRLFRREAEEGWPAVIERVRAACLEELSVVLASDD
;
A
#
# COMPACT_ATOMS: atom_id res chain seq x y z
N MET A 1 100.90 -35.95 -12.88
CA MET A 1 99.77 -36.29 -11.99
C MET A 1 99.57 -35.09 -11.09
N THR A 2 98.43 -34.43 -10.99
CA THR A 2 97.08 -34.77 -11.46
C THR A 2 96.26 -33.49 -11.46
N SER A 3 95.61 -33.27 -12.60
CA SER A 3 94.55 -32.30 -12.85
C SER A 3 93.31 -32.57 -11.99
N ALA A 4 92.74 -31.51 -11.42
CA ALA A 4 91.32 -31.39 -11.10
C ALA A 4 90.97 -29.91 -11.31
N SER A 5 90.68 -29.49 -12.54
CA SER A 5 89.32 -29.40 -13.08
C SER A 5 88.36 -28.71 -12.11
N THR A 6 88.55 -27.41 -11.90
CA THR A 6 87.50 -26.50 -11.42
C THR A 6 86.43 -26.42 -12.51
N LEU A 7 85.39 -27.24 -12.36
CA LEU A 7 84.11 -27.05 -13.03
C LEU A 7 83.60 -25.65 -12.70
N ALA A 8 83.53 -24.78 -13.70
CA ALA A 8 82.73 -23.57 -13.61
C ALA A 8 81.29 -23.98 -13.22
N PRO A 9 80.64 -23.29 -12.27
CA PRO A 9 79.25 -23.56 -11.98
C PRO A 9 78.45 -23.32 -13.25
N SER A 10 77.68 -24.33 -13.69
CA SER A 10 76.75 -24.18 -14.79
C SER A 10 75.86 -22.97 -14.51
N SER A 11 75.72 -22.05 -15.49
CA SER A 11 74.90 -20.82 -15.42
C SER A 11 73.42 -21.06 -15.03
N THR A 12 73.00 -22.31 -14.93
CA THR A 12 71.67 -22.79 -14.58
C THR A 12 71.41 -22.91 -13.06
N ALA A 13 72.44 -23.07 -12.21
CA ALA A 13 72.23 -23.35 -10.78
C ALA A 13 71.64 -22.17 -9.97
N PRO A 14 72.09 -20.90 -10.16
CA PRO A 14 71.50 -19.74 -9.48
C PRO A 14 70.05 -19.47 -9.92
N HIS A 15 69.76 -19.68 -11.20
CA HIS A 15 68.43 -19.50 -11.78
C HIS A 15 67.43 -20.50 -11.19
N GLN A 16 67.78 -21.79 -11.15
CA GLN A 16 66.93 -22.83 -10.57
C GLN A 16 66.66 -22.60 -9.07
N LEU A 17 67.67 -22.14 -8.33
CA LEU A 17 67.50 -21.78 -6.91
C LEU A 17 66.58 -20.57 -6.75
N ALA A 18 66.71 -19.55 -7.60
CA ALA A 18 65.83 -18.38 -7.58
C ALA A 18 64.36 -18.76 -7.88
N VAL A 19 64.11 -19.65 -8.85
CA VAL A 19 62.76 -20.18 -9.14
C VAL A 19 62.18 -20.90 -7.92
N SER A 20 62.98 -21.75 -7.25
CA SER A 20 62.56 -22.43 -6.03
C SER A 20 62.25 -21.45 -4.90
N LEU A 21 63.02 -20.37 -4.77
CA LEU A 21 62.82 -19.35 -3.75
C LEU A 21 61.59 -18.46 -4.05
N CYS A 22 61.37 -18.02 -5.30
CA CYS A 22 60.13 -17.29 -5.64
C CYS A 22 58.90 -18.22 -5.39
N SER A 23 59.00 -19.52 -5.69
CA SER A 23 57.92 -20.50 -5.41
C SER A 23 57.64 -20.68 -3.91
N ALA A 24 58.65 -20.47 -3.06
CA ALA A 24 58.52 -20.47 -1.59
C ALA A 24 58.14 -19.09 -1.01
N GLY A 25 57.83 -18.10 -1.83
CA GLY A 25 57.49 -16.74 -1.40
C GLY A 25 58.68 -15.90 -0.91
N LYS A 26 59.91 -16.37 -1.08
CA LYS A 26 61.14 -15.69 -0.66
C LYS A 26 61.67 -14.76 -1.75
N PHE A 27 60.85 -13.77 -2.11
CA PHE A 27 61.08 -12.95 -3.30
C PHE A 27 62.35 -12.10 -3.24
N ALA A 28 62.70 -11.56 -2.07
CA ALA A 28 63.92 -10.76 -1.90
C ALA A 28 65.21 -11.58 -2.04
N GLU A 29 65.23 -12.80 -1.47
CA GLU A 29 66.37 -13.72 -1.58
C GLU A 29 66.56 -14.17 -3.04
N ALA A 30 65.46 -14.51 -3.72
CA ALA A 30 65.48 -14.86 -5.14
C ALA A 30 65.95 -13.69 -6.02
N ALA A 31 65.44 -12.47 -5.80
CA ALA A 31 65.86 -11.29 -6.55
C ALA A 31 67.36 -10.99 -6.41
N ALA A 32 67.92 -11.15 -5.20
CA ALA A 32 69.35 -10.98 -4.95
C ALA A 32 70.22 -11.98 -5.73
N LEU A 33 69.77 -13.22 -5.90
CA LEU A 33 70.48 -14.24 -6.69
C LEU A 33 70.48 -13.94 -8.19
N LEU A 34 69.46 -13.25 -8.69
CA LEU A 34 69.32 -12.91 -10.11
C LEU A 34 70.06 -11.62 -10.47
N GLN A 35 70.34 -10.75 -9.49
CA GLN A 35 70.97 -9.44 -9.68
C GLN A 35 72.30 -9.49 -10.46
N PRO A 36 73.23 -10.44 -10.23
CA PRO A 36 74.48 -10.53 -11.00
C PRO A 36 74.25 -10.82 -12.49
N VAL A 37 73.24 -11.63 -12.83
CA VAL A 37 72.88 -11.96 -14.23
C VAL A 37 72.24 -10.74 -14.90
N LEU A 38 71.35 -10.02 -14.20
CA LEU A 38 70.74 -8.79 -14.69
C LEU A 38 71.77 -7.66 -14.89
N GLN A 39 72.78 -7.57 -14.04
CA GLN A 39 73.89 -6.61 -14.15
C GLN A 39 74.87 -6.93 -15.28
N SER A 40 74.99 -8.20 -15.67
CA SER A 40 75.86 -8.68 -16.75
C SER A 40 75.11 -9.00 -18.05
N ARG A 41 73.92 -8.41 -18.23
CA ARG A 41 72.97 -8.70 -19.32
C ARG A 41 73.54 -8.61 -20.74
N ASP A 42 74.52 -7.74 -20.98
CA ASP A 42 75.15 -7.59 -22.31
C ASP A 42 76.03 -8.79 -22.70
N SER A 43 76.36 -9.66 -21.74
CA SER A 43 77.22 -10.84 -21.90
C SER A 43 76.51 -12.17 -21.61
N ALA A 44 75.23 -12.12 -21.21
CA ALA A 44 74.43 -13.29 -20.89
C ALA A 44 73.88 -13.95 -22.16
N ASP A 45 73.70 -15.28 -22.11
CA ASP A 45 72.92 -15.99 -23.13
C ASP A 45 71.49 -15.44 -23.15
N GLN A 46 70.97 -15.13 -24.34
CA GLN A 46 69.68 -14.46 -24.51
C GLN A 46 68.52 -15.27 -23.92
N HIS A 47 68.55 -16.60 -24.04
CA HIS A 47 67.49 -17.45 -23.50
C HIS A 47 67.53 -17.44 -21.96
N VAL A 48 68.72 -17.57 -21.37
CA VAL A 48 68.91 -17.47 -19.91
C VAL A 48 68.50 -16.10 -19.38
N LEU A 49 68.77 -15.03 -20.12
CA LEU A 49 68.37 -13.66 -19.76
C LEU A 49 66.85 -13.49 -19.78
N VAL A 50 66.15 -13.99 -20.81
CA VAL A 50 64.67 -13.94 -20.93
C VAL A 50 64.00 -14.64 -19.75
N GLU A 51 64.44 -15.85 -19.41
CA GLU A 51 63.92 -16.60 -18.27
C GLU A 51 64.24 -15.88 -16.95
N THR A 52 65.45 -15.35 -16.81
CA THR A 52 65.87 -14.59 -15.61
C THR A 52 65.03 -13.33 -15.42
N LEU A 53 64.73 -12.59 -16.50
CA LEU A 53 63.85 -11.42 -16.47
C LEU A 53 62.43 -11.81 -16.04
N ASN A 54 61.90 -12.94 -16.52
CA ASN A 54 60.57 -13.42 -16.12
C ASN A 54 60.51 -13.73 -14.61
N VAL A 55 61.52 -14.42 -14.08
CA VAL A 55 61.58 -14.74 -12.64
C VAL A 55 61.80 -13.46 -11.81
N ALA A 56 62.64 -12.54 -12.28
CA ALA A 56 62.84 -11.23 -11.64
C ALA A 56 61.54 -10.42 -11.61
N ALA A 57 60.73 -10.47 -12.67
CA ALA A 57 59.42 -9.81 -12.73
C ALA A 57 58.43 -10.39 -11.71
N VAL A 58 58.35 -11.73 -11.60
CA VAL A 58 57.52 -12.40 -10.58
C VAL A 58 57.96 -12.01 -9.17
N CYS A 59 59.27 -11.97 -8.93
CA CYS A 59 59.81 -11.59 -7.65
C CYS A 59 59.59 -10.08 -7.33
N ALA A 60 59.69 -9.19 -8.32
CA ALA A 60 59.31 -7.77 -8.19
C ALA A 60 57.81 -7.61 -7.88
N LEU A 61 56.94 -8.38 -8.54
CA LEU A 61 55.50 -8.41 -8.25
C LEU A 61 55.25 -8.79 -6.78
N GLY A 62 55.89 -9.86 -6.30
CA GLY A 62 55.79 -10.32 -4.91
C GLY A 62 56.30 -9.32 -3.87
N LEU A 63 57.18 -8.40 -4.27
CA LEU A 63 57.68 -7.28 -3.46
C LEU A 63 56.85 -5.99 -3.62
N ASN A 64 55.73 -6.03 -4.34
CA ASN A 64 54.90 -4.88 -4.69
C ASN A 64 55.60 -3.81 -5.54
N GLN A 65 56.64 -4.19 -6.29
CA GLN A 65 57.36 -3.33 -7.23
C GLN A 65 56.76 -3.47 -8.64
N TRP A 66 55.52 -2.97 -8.81
CA TRP A 66 54.72 -3.24 -10.01
C TRP A 66 55.35 -2.68 -11.30
N THR A 67 55.96 -1.50 -11.24
CA THR A 67 56.66 -0.88 -12.37
C THR A 67 57.85 -1.72 -12.83
N ASP A 68 58.62 -2.25 -11.88
CA ASP A 68 59.78 -3.09 -12.19
C ASP A 68 59.34 -4.43 -12.78
N ALA A 69 58.28 -5.03 -12.23
CA ALA A 69 57.68 -6.25 -12.78
C ALA A 69 57.21 -6.05 -14.23
N GLU A 70 56.50 -4.95 -14.51
CA GLU A 70 56.08 -4.60 -15.87
C GLU A 70 57.28 -4.41 -16.81
N ASN A 71 58.30 -3.66 -16.37
CA ASN A 71 59.50 -3.41 -17.17
C ASN A 71 60.24 -4.70 -17.53
N TYR A 72 60.44 -5.59 -16.55
CA TYR A 72 61.10 -6.87 -16.78
C TYR A 72 60.31 -7.78 -17.73
N TRP A 73 58.98 -7.86 -17.63
CA TRP A 73 58.18 -8.62 -18.60
C TRP A 73 58.18 -8.01 -19.99
N ARG A 74 58.10 -6.67 -20.12
CA ARG A 74 58.21 -6.00 -21.43
C ARG A 74 59.58 -6.22 -22.06
N GLU A 75 60.64 -6.21 -21.26
CA GLU A 75 61.99 -6.51 -21.72
C GLU A 75 62.14 -7.97 -22.16
N SER A 76 61.58 -8.91 -21.39
CA SER A 76 61.52 -10.34 -21.74
C SER A 76 60.82 -10.55 -23.09
N ILE A 77 59.65 -9.91 -23.29
CA ILE A 77 58.89 -9.94 -24.56
C ILE A 77 59.70 -9.33 -25.73
N ARG A 78 60.40 -8.22 -25.50
CA ARG A 78 61.22 -7.57 -26.53
C ARG A 78 62.38 -8.46 -26.98
N LEU A 79 63.01 -9.17 -26.04
CA LEU A 79 64.13 -10.07 -26.31
C LEU A 79 63.66 -11.39 -26.94
N GLN A 80 62.47 -11.87 -26.57
CA GLN A 80 61.90 -13.10 -27.12
C GLN A 80 60.37 -12.94 -27.31
N PRO A 81 59.92 -12.52 -28.52
CA PRO A 81 58.50 -12.24 -28.80
C PRO A 81 57.56 -13.45 -28.76
N ASP A 82 58.08 -14.68 -28.72
CA ASP A 82 57.28 -15.91 -28.57
C ASP A 82 57.28 -16.45 -27.12
N PHE A 83 57.86 -15.71 -26.16
CA PHE A 83 57.92 -16.09 -24.75
C PHE A 83 56.58 -15.82 -24.03
N VAL A 84 55.70 -16.81 -24.09
CA VAL A 84 54.29 -16.70 -23.67
C VAL A 84 54.09 -16.36 -22.19
N ASP A 85 54.95 -16.85 -21.29
CA ASP A 85 54.78 -16.65 -19.85
C ASP A 85 54.85 -15.16 -19.48
N ALA A 86 55.71 -14.38 -20.16
CA ALA A 86 55.79 -12.95 -19.93
C ALA A 86 54.51 -12.21 -20.39
N TYR A 87 53.90 -12.59 -21.52
CA TYR A 87 52.62 -12.02 -21.95
C TYR A 87 51.50 -12.36 -20.98
N ASN A 88 51.40 -13.61 -20.53
CA ASN A 88 50.35 -14.02 -19.61
C ASN A 88 50.46 -13.29 -18.26
N ASN A 89 51.67 -13.25 -17.68
CA ASN A 89 51.90 -12.60 -16.40
C ASN A 89 51.73 -11.07 -16.48
N LEU A 90 52.22 -10.44 -17.56
CA LEU A 90 52.00 -9.01 -17.79
C LEU A 90 50.51 -8.69 -17.99
N GLY A 91 49.77 -9.52 -18.71
CA GLY A 91 48.32 -9.37 -18.88
C GLY A 91 47.57 -9.43 -17.55
N ILE A 92 47.96 -10.36 -16.66
CA ILE A 92 47.37 -10.48 -15.31
C ILE A 92 47.67 -9.23 -14.47
N LEU A 93 48.92 -8.74 -14.48
CA LEU A 93 49.29 -7.49 -13.79
C LEU A 93 48.48 -6.30 -14.32
N LEU A 94 48.43 -6.12 -15.64
CA LEU A 94 47.72 -5.00 -16.27
C LEU A 94 46.21 -5.04 -15.97
N LYS A 95 45.61 -6.23 -15.97
CA LYS A 95 44.21 -6.42 -15.53
C LYS A 95 44.05 -6.00 -14.07
N GLY A 96 44.95 -6.40 -13.17
CA GLY A 96 44.95 -5.99 -11.76
C GLY A 96 45.10 -4.49 -11.55
N LEU A 97 45.86 -3.82 -12.43
CA LEU A 97 46.01 -2.35 -12.48
C LEU A 97 44.86 -1.64 -13.22
N ASN A 98 43.81 -2.36 -13.63
CA ASN A 98 42.68 -1.86 -14.40
C ASN A 98 43.06 -1.23 -15.77
N ARG A 99 44.22 -1.60 -16.34
CA ARG A 99 44.66 -1.21 -17.69
C ARG A 99 44.16 -2.24 -18.71
N LEU A 100 42.84 -2.34 -18.81
CA LEU A 100 42.15 -3.44 -19.50
C LEU A 100 42.48 -3.53 -21.00
N GLN A 101 42.63 -2.42 -21.71
CA GLN A 101 42.97 -2.43 -23.14
C GLN A 101 44.37 -3.01 -23.39
N GLU A 102 45.33 -2.71 -22.52
CA GLU A 102 46.68 -3.28 -22.63
C GLU A 102 46.69 -4.76 -22.22
N ALA A 103 45.92 -5.12 -21.18
CA ALA A 103 45.74 -6.53 -20.79
C ALA A 103 45.12 -7.36 -21.93
N GLU A 104 44.15 -6.80 -22.66
CA GLU A 104 43.55 -7.44 -23.84
C GLU A 104 44.61 -7.76 -24.90
N ALA A 105 45.47 -6.78 -25.21
CA ALA A 105 46.55 -6.97 -26.18
C ALA A 105 47.51 -8.10 -25.77
N MET A 106 47.82 -8.22 -24.47
CA MET A 106 48.66 -9.30 -23.96
C MET A 106 47.99 -10.66 -24.11
N PHE A 107 46.74 -10.82 -23.68
CA PHE A 107 46.03 -12.11 -23.79
C PHE A 107 45.73 -12.51 -25.24
N ARG A 108 45.48 -11.55 -26.15
CA ARG A 108 45.40 -11.83 -27.59
C ARG A 108 46.74 -12.32 -28.15
N SER A 109 47.85 -11.78 -27.67
CA SER A 109 49.19 -12.26 -28.04
C SER A 109 49.41 -13.70 -27.57
N VAL A 110 49.05 -14.02 -26.33
CA VAL A 110 49.07 -15.41 -25.82
C VAL A 110 48.23 -16.33 -26.71
N ALA A 111 46.99 -15.95 -27.02
CA ALA A 111 46.10 -16.75 -27.87
C ALA A 111 46.61 -16.91 -29.32
N THR A 112 47.41 -15.96 -29.81
CA THR A 112 48.04 -16.04 -31.14
C THR A 112 49.24 -16.99 -31.14
N ILE A 113 50.09 -16.92 -30.10
CA ILE A 113 51.31 -17.74 -30.01
C ILE A 113 50.98 -19.18 -29.60
N ARG A 114 50.02 -19.37 -28.68
CA ARG A 114 49.57 -20.67 -28.15
C ARG A 114 48.03 -20.74 -28.22
N PRO A 115 47.45 -21.04 -29.39
CA PRO A 115 46.00 -21.08 -29.57
C PRO A 115 45.32 -22.26 -28.86
N ASP A 116 46.09 -23.19 -28.31
CA ASP A 116 45.66 -24.39 -27.59
C ASP A 116 45.55 -24.19 -26.06
N GLN A 117 45.86 -22.99 -25.54
CA GLN A 117 45.78 -22.69 -24.10
C GLN A 117 44.42 -22.10 -23.68
N PRO A 118 43.54 -22.87 -23.01
CA PRO A 118 42.23 -22.36 -22.58
C PRO A 118 42.30 -21.20 -21.59
N GLN A 119 43.36 -21.13 -20.76
CA GLN A 119 43.56 -20.07 -19.77
C GLN A 119 43.67 -18.68 -20.43
N ALA A 120 44.27 -18.61 -21.62
CA ALA A 120 44.41 -17.37 -22.38
C ALA A 120 43.04 -16.80 -22.77
N TYR A 121 42.14 -17.67 -23.24
CA TYR A 121 40.79 -17.28 -23.63
C TYR A 121 39.90 -16.96 -22.44
N ASN A 122 40.04 -17.67 -21.30
CA ASN A 122 39.35 -17.30 -20.05
C ASN A 122 39.77 -15.90 -19.56
N ASN A 123 41.09 -15.62 -19.56
CA ASN A 123 41.61 -14.32 -19.16
C ASN A 123 41.20 -13.20 -20.13
N LEU A 124 41.25 -13.47 -21.44
CA LEU A 124 40.75 -12.57 -22.48
C LEU A 124 39.26 -12.27 -22.28
N GLY A 125 38.44 -13.29 -22.04
CA GLY A 125 37.02 -13.14 -21.75
C GLY A 125 36.75 -12.23 -20.55
N ALA A 126 37.52 -12.40 -19.46
CA ALA A 126 37.38 -11.58 -18.27
C ALA A 126 37.73 -10.10 -18.50
N VAL A 127 38.75 -9.84 -19.32
CA VAL A 127 39.12 -8.46 -19.71
C VAL A 127 38.05 -7.86 -20.61
N LEU A 128 37.55 -8.60 -21.59
CA LEU A 128 36.49 -8.15 -22.51
C LEU A 128 35.17 -7.86 -21.77
N TYR A 129 34.83 -8.68 -20.78
CA TYR A 129 33.71 -8.41 -19.87
C TYR A 129 33.90 -7.10 -19.09
N GLY A 130 35.10 -6.87 -18.52
CA GLY A 130 35.43 -5.61 -17.84
C GLY A 130 35.35 -4.38 -18.77
N LEU A 131 35.64 -4.57 -20.06
CA LEU A 131 35.47 -3.55 -21.12
C LEU A 131 34.01 -3.42 -21.60
N LYS A 132 33.06 -4.15 -21.01
CA LYS A 132 31.64 -4.23 -21.40
C LYS A 132 31.40 -4.75 -22.83
N ARG A 133 32.37 -5.48 -23.40
CA ARG A 133 32.27 -6.16 -24.70
C ARG A 133 31.75 -7.58 -24.49
N PHE A 134 30.50 -7.67 -24.07
CA PHE A 134 29.90 -8.93 -23.59
C PHE A 134 29.91 -10.05 -24.64
N ASP A 135 29.59 -9.75 -25.90
CA ASP A 135 29.55 -10.76 -26.97
C ASP A 135 30.96 -11.32 -27.27
N ASP A 136 31.98 -10.45 -27.28
CA ASP A 136 33.37 -10.88 -27.45
C ASP A 136 33.88 -11.68 -26.25
N GLY A 137 33.49 -11.28 -25.03
CA GLY A 137 33.83 -11.98 -23.80
C GLY A 137 33.22 -13.37 -23.75
N GLU A 138 31.93 -13.48 -24.11
CA GLU A 138 31.21 -14.74 -24.25
C GLU A 138 31.88 -15.67 -25.27
N ALA A 139 32.26 -15.13 -26.45
CA ALA A 139 32.98 -15.90 -27.47
C ALA A 139 34.33 -16.43 -26.96
N ALA A 140 35.08 -15.61 -26.21
CA ALA A 140 36.34 -16.05 -25.62
C ALA A 140 36.12 -17.15 -24.56
N TYR A 141 35.13 -17.04 -23.68
CA TYR A 141 34.81 -18.12 -22.73
C TYR A 141 34.40 -19.41 -23.43
N ARG A 142 33.57 -19.34 -24.47
CA ARG A 142 33.21 -20.53 -25.26
C ARG A 142 34.43 -21.15 -25.95
N GLN A 143 35.37 -20.34 -26.43
CA GLN A 143 36.62 -20.86 -27.01
C GLN A 143 37.47 -21.57 -25.94
N ALA A 144 37.54 -21.04 -24.71
CA ALA A 144 38.19 -21.72 -23.59
C ALA A 144 37.54 -23.09 -23.31
N LEU A 145 36.22 -23.16 -23.36
CA LEU A 145 35.44 -24.38 -23.13
C LEU A 145 35.51 -25.38 -24.30
N ALA A 146 35.67 -24.91 -25.53
CA ALA A 146 35.92 -25.77 -26.69
C ALA A 146 37.28 -26.50 -26.56
N LEU A 147 38.28 -25.85 -25.97
CA LEU A 147 39.60 -26.44 -25.69
C LEU A 147 39.60 -27.30 -24.42
N ARG A 148 38.81 -26.92 -23.41
CA ARG A 148 38.67 -27.65 -22.14
C ARG A 148 37.22 -27.56 -21.63
N PRO A 149 36.37 -28.57 -21.92
CA PRO A 149 34.95 -28.53 -21.53
C PRO A 149 34.68 -28.48 -20.03
N ASP A 150 35.58 -29.04 -19.21
CA ASP A 150 35.50 -29.07 -17.74
C ASP A 150 36.21 -27.87 -17.08
N TYR A 151 36.43 -26.76 -17.79
CA TYR A 151 37.07 -25.59 -17.22
C TYR A 151 36.11 -24.78 -16.33
N ALA A 152 36.02 -25.16 -15.05
CA ALA A 152 35.11 -24.57 -14.07
C ALA A 152 35.12 -23.03 -14.03
N GLU A 153 36.30 -22.40 -14.08
CA GLU A 153 36.39 -20.94 -14.03
C GLU A 153 35.79 -20.27 -15.28
N ALA A 154 36.00 -20.85 -16.47
CA ALA A 154 35.39 -20.35 -17.70
C ALA A 154 33.87 -20.58 -17.72
N LEU A 155 33.38 -21.70 -17.16
CA LEU A 155 31.94 -21.96 -16.99
C LEU A 155 31.29 -20.94 -16.03
N TYR A 156 31.90 -20.71 -14.87
CA TYR A 156 31.45 -19.70 -13.91
C TYR A 156 31.42 -18.30 -14.53
N ASN A 157 32.49 -17.89 -15.22
CA ASN A 157 32.56 -16.59 -15.84
C ASN A 157 31.57 -16.44 -17.01
N LEU A 158 31.37 -17.50 -17.81
CA LEU A 158 30.33 -17.54 -18.84
C LEU A 158 28.94 -17.31 -18.23
N GLY A 159 28.64 -17.95 -17.09
CA GLY A 159 27.39 -17.76 -16.36
C GLY A 159 27.15 -16.30 -15.94
N ILE A 160 28.20 -15.57 -15.55
CA ILE A 160 28.10 -14.13 -15.22
C ILE A 160 27.68 -13.32 -16.45
N VAL A 161 28.36 -13.53 -17.59
CA VAL A 161 28.03 -12.80 -18.84
C VAL A 161 26.59 -13.10 -19.28
N LEU A 162 26.19 -14.36 -19.22
CA LEU A 162 24.84 -14.78 -19.61
C LEU A 162 23.76 -14.18 -18.70
N TYR A 163 24.02 -14.09 -17.39
CA TYR A 163 23.13 -13.43 -16.44
C TYR A 163 22.92 -11.95 -16.78
N ASP A 164 24.00 -11.21 -17.02
CA ASP A 164 23.95 -9.79 -17.40
C ASP A 164 23.21 -9.55 -18.73
N ARG A 165 23.26 -10.55 -19.63
CA ARG A 165 22.52 -10.57 -20.90
C ARG A 165 21.08 -11.08 -20.75
N ARG A 166 20.63 -11.38 -19.53
CA ARG A 166 19.31 -11.93 -19.20
C ARG A 166 19.00 -13.28 -19.87
N ARG A 167 20.03 -14.06 -20.18
CA ARG A 167 19.93 -15.44 -20.70
C ARG A 167 19.99 -16.42 -19.54
N PHE A 168 18.95 -16.38 -18.70
CA PHE A 168 18.94 -17.02 -17.39
C PHE A 168 19.05 -18.55 -17.46
N ASP A 169 18.40 -19.21 -18.41
CA ASP A 169 18.50 -20.68 -18.56
C ASP A 169 19.93 -21.13 -18.88
N GLU A 170 20.60 -20.45 -19.82
CA GLU A 170 22.00 -20.77 -20.15
C GLU A 170 22.96 -20.41 -19.01
N ALA A 171 22.67 -19.34 -18.26
CA ALA A 171 23.45 -18.98 -17.08
C ALA A 171 23.33 -20.05 -15.98
N GLU A 172 22.13 -20.58 -15.76
CA GLU A 172 21.90 -21.70 -14.84
C GLU A 172 22.72 -22.92 -15.25
N ASP A 173 22.65 -23.31 -16.52
CA ASP A 173 23.40 -24.46 -17.04
C ASP A 173 24.91 -24.28 -16.84
N ALA A 174 25.43 -23.09 -17.16
CA ALA A 174 26.85 -22.77 -16.98
C ALA A 174 27.28 -22.85 -15.50
N TYR A 175 26.49 -22.32 -14.57
CA TYR A 175 26.78 -22.42 -13.13
C TYR A 175 26.69 -23.85 -12.61
N ARG A 176 25.67 -24.62 -13.02
CA ARG A 176 25.53 -26.04 -12.63
C ARG A 176 26.70 -26.87 -13.13
N GLN A 177 27.14 -26.67 -14.37
CA GLN A 177 28.34 -27.34 -14.91
C GLN A 177 29.61 -26.93 -14.15
N SER A 178 29.77 -25.63 -13.85
CA SER A 178 30.89 -25.16 -13.03
C SER A 178 30.91 -25.85 -11.66
N LEU A 179 29.75 -25.97 -11.00
CA LEU A 179 29.59 -26.58 -9.68
C LEU A 179 29.75 -28.10 -9.70
N ALA A 180 29.45 -28.76 -10.82
CA ALA A 180 29.72 -30.19 -11.00
C ALA A 180 31.23 -30.48 -11.00
N VAL A 181 32.04 -29.56 -11.55
CA VAL A 181 33.51 -29.67 -11.53
C VAL A 181 34.10 -29.17 -10.20
N ARG A 182 33.59 -28.06 -9.66
CA ARG A 182 34.06 -27.42 -8.43
C ARG A 182 32.89 -27.13 -7.48
N PRO A 183 32.50 -28.10 -6.62
CA PRO A 183 31.34 -27.94 -5.72
C PRO A 183 31.54 -26.91 -4.59
N ASP A 184 32.79 -26.58 -4.26
CA ASP A 184 33.22 -25.72 -3.15
C ASP A 184 33.37 -24.24 -3.56
N CYS A 185 32.57 -23.77 -4.52
CA CYS A 185 32.53 -22.37 -4.93
C CYS A 185 31.28 -21.65 -4.41
N ALA A 186 31.42 -20.90 -3.32
CA ALA A 186 30.32 -20.17 -2.69
C ALA A 186 29.70 -19.12 -3.63
N GLU A 187 30.53 -18.43 -4.42
CA GLU A 187 30.10 -17.43 -5.39
C GLU A 187 29.23 -18.04 -6.49
N ALA A 188 29.59 -19.22 -7.00
CA ALA A 188 28.81 -19.93 -8.01
C ALA A 188 27.44 -20.39 -7.46
N HIS A 189 27.39 -20.90 -6.23
CA HIS A 189 26.12 -21.22 -5.55
C HIS A 189 25.25 -19.96 -5.33
N ASN A 190 25.83 -18.84 -4.91
CA ASN A 190 25.10 -17.59 -4.74
C ASN A 190 24.55 -17.05 -6.08
N ASN A 191 25.36 -17.08 -7.14
CA ASN A 191 24.93 -16.59 -8.45
C ASN A 191 23.91 -17.52 -9.10
N LEU A 192 24.02 -18.84 -8.90
CA LEU A 192 22.97 -19.79 -9.25
C LEU A 192 21.66 -19.46 -8.51
N GLY A 193 21.73 -19.13 -7.22
CA GLY A 193 20.56 -18.66 -6.46
C GLY A 193 19.93 -17.41 -7.06
N ASN A 194 20.73 -16.45 -7.51
CA ASN A 194 20.23 -15.23 -8.17
C ASN A 194 19.52 -15.56 -9.50
N VAL A 195 20.10 -16.43 -10.34
CA VAL A 195 19.47 -16.90 -11.58
C VAL A 195 18.13 -17.58 -11.30
N LEU A 196 18.09 -18.49 -10.33
CA LEU A 196 16.88 -19.23 -9.96
C LEU A 196 15.79 -18.30 -9.40
N LYS A 197 16.17 -17.23 -8.70
CA LYS A 197 15.24 -16.19 -8.24
C LYS A 197 14.62 -15.44 -9.43
N GLU A 198 15.42 -15.02 -10.41
CA GLU A 198 14.92 -14.36 -11.64
C GLU A 198 14.00 -15.28 -12.47
N LEU A 199 14.25 -16.58 -12.45
CA LEU A 199 13.38 -17.61 -13.05
C LEU A 199 12.13 -17.93 -12.21
N GLY A 200 11.94 -17.31 -11.04
CA GLY A 200 10.82 -17.56 -10.13
C GLY A 200 10.90 -18.88 -9.34
N ARG A 201 12.00 -19.62 -9.43
CA ARG A 201 12.23 -20.91 -8.75
C ARG A 201 12.76 -20.69 -7.33
N LEU A 202 11.95 -20.05 -6.49
CA LEU A 202 12.35 -19.54 -5.17
C LEU A 202 12.88 -20.61 -4.21
N SER A 203 12.30 -21.81 -4.20
CA SER A 203 12.77 -22.90 -3.32
C SER A 203 14.15 -23.42 -3.72
N GLU A 204 14.46 -23.48 -5.02
CA GLU A 204 15.79 -23.86 -5.50
C GLU A 204 16.80 -22.73 -5.26
N ALA A 205 16.37 -21.47 -5.41
CA ALA A 205 17.18 -20.31 -5.05
C ALA A 205 17.59 -20.34 -3.57
N GLU A 206 16.64 -20.62 -2.68
CA GLU A 206 16.91 -20.82 -1.24
C GLU A 206 17.96 -21.91 -1.02
N GLN A 207 17.82 -23.07 -1.66
CA GLN A 207 18.77 -24.17 -1.54
C GLN A 207 20.18 -23.74 -2.00
N ALA A 208 20.29 -23.06 -3.14
CA ALA A 208 21.56 -22.57 -3.66
C ALA A 208 22.23 -21.58 -2.70
N TYR A 209 21.49 -20.61 -2.14
CA TYR A 209 22.06 -19.71 -1.13
C TYR A 209 22.50 -20.44 0.14
N ARG A 210 21.74 -21.44 0.61
CA ARG A 210 22.15 -22.27 1.75
C ARG A 210 23.42 -23.07 1.46
N GLN A 211 23.59 -23.59 0.24
CA GLN A 211 24.83 -24.25 -0.18
C GLN A 211 26.02 -23.26 -0.19
N ALA A 212 25.82 -22.03 -0.68
CA ALA A 212 26.83 -20.98 -0.60
C ALA A 212 27.26 -20.73 0.86
N LEU A 213 26.32 -20.77 1.81
CA LEU A 213 26.58 -20.60 3.24
C LEU A 213 27.18 -21.84 3.92
N THR A 214 26.94 -23.05 3.39
CA THR A 214 27.66 -24.26 3.81
C THR A 214 29.14 -24.16 3.44
N VAL A 215 29.44 -23.67 2.23
CA VAL A 215 30.83 -23.47 1.76
C VAL A 215 31.49 -22.28 2.47
N ARG A 216 30.77 -21.16 2.63
CA ARG A 216 31.26 -19.95 3.29
C ARG A 216 30.21 -19.40 4.28
N PRO A 217 30.27 -19.77 5.57
CA PRO A 217 29.26 -19.35 6.55
C PRO A 217 29.11 -17.84 6.77
N GLN A 218 30.19 -17.06 6.59
CA GLN A 218 30.19 -15.61 6.76
C GLN A 218 30.04 -14.87 5.41
N TYR A 219 29.17 -15.35 4.52
CA TYR A 219 28.94 -14.73 3.21
C TYR A 219 27.73 -13.78 3.25
N ALA A 220 28.00 -12.49 3.47
CA ALA A 220 26.96 -11.47 3.67
C ALA A 220 26.00 -11.34 2.47
N GLU A 221 26.50 -11.45 1.23
CA GLU A 221 25.69 -11.40 0.02
C GLU A 221 24.67 -12.55 -0.04
N ALA A 222 25.11 -13.79 0.21
CA ALA A 222 24.23 -14.95 0.24
C ALA A 222 23.19 -14.86 1.37
N LEU A 223 23.57 -14.35 2.55
CA LEU A 223 22.63 -14.10 3.66
C LEU A 223 21.58 -13.05 3.30
N ASN A 224 21.98 -11.94 2.69
CA ASN A 224 21.07 -10.89 2.23
C ASN A 224 20.08 -11.44 1.19
N ASN A 225 20.58 -12.19 0.21
CA ASN A 225 19.76 -12.76 -0.85
C ASN A 225 18.81 -13.85 -0.33
N LEU A 226 19.28 -14.68 0.60
CA LEU A 226 18.47 -15.65 1.33
C LEU A 226 17.35 -14.94 2.11
N GLY A 227 17.66 -13.84 2.81
CA GLY A 227 16.66 -13.03 3.52
C GLY A 227 15.57 -12.50 2.59
N SER A 228 15.95 -12.00 1.41
CA SER A 228 15.00 -11.56 0.37
C SER A 228 14.09 -12.69 -0.12
N VAL A 229 14.62 -13.89 -0.40
CA VAL A 229 13.82 -15.04 -0.85
C VAL A 229 12.90 -15.57 0.26
N LEU A 230 13.40 -15.69 1.49
CA LEU A 230 12.60 -16.14 2.64
C LEU A 230 11.45 -15.17 2.93
N LYS A 231 11.64 -13.86 2.73
CA LYS A 231 10.58 -12.86 2.81
C LYS A 231 9.48 -13.14 1.78
N THR A 232 9.85 -13.36 0.52
CA THR A 232 8.87 -13.69 -0.54
C THR A 232 8.12 -14.97 -0.24
N LEU A 233 8.79 -15.98 0.35
CA LEU A 233 8.20 -17.22 0.83
C LEU A 233 7.42 -17.09 2.15
N GLN A 234 7.25 -15.87 2.69
CA GLN A 234 6.55 -15.58 3.96
C GLN A 234 7.16 -16.24 5.21
N ARG A 235 8.43 -16.64 5.17
CA ARG A 235 9.20 -17.19 6.31
C ARG A 235 9.91 -16.05 7.06
N LEU A 236 9.12 -15.09 7.54
CA LEU A 236 9.61 -13.80 8.05
C LEU A 236 10.65 -13.90 9.20
N PRO A 237 10.52 -14.80 10.21
CA PRO A 237 11.52 -14.91 11.27
C PRO A 237 12.90 -15.36 10.76
N GLU A 238 12.94 -16.29 9.80
CA GLU A 238 14.20 -16.73 9.19
C GLU A 238 14.79 -15.65 8.28
N ALA A 239 13.93 -14.91 7.56
CA ALA A 239 14.34 -13.77 6.76
C ALA A 239 15.00 -12.69 7.63
N GLU A 240 14.41 -12.38 8.79
CA GLU A 240 14.98 -11.43 9.75
C GLU A 240 16.35 -11.88 10.23
N LEU A 241 16.48 -13.15 10.63
CA LEU A 241 17.74 -13.70 11.09
C LEU A 241 18.83 -13.58 10.02
N ALA A 242 18.53 -13.97 8.77
CA ALA A 242 19.47 -13.90 7.66
C ALA A 242 19.92 -12.44 7.38
N CYS A 243 18.98 -11.49 7.32
CA CYS A 243 19.30 -10.08 7.13
C CYS A 243 20.12 -9.49 8.30
N ARG A 244 19.79 -9.84 9.56
CA ARG A 244 20.55 -9.39 10.74
C ARG A 244 21.99 -9.92 10.72
N LEU A 245 22.18 -11.19 10.37
CA LEU A 245 23.52 -11.77 10.22
C LEU A 245 24.31 -11.07 9.10
N ALA A 246 23.67 -10.76 7.97
CA ALA A 246 24.31 -10.03 6.87
C ALA A 246 24.84 -8.67 7.33
N VAL A 247 24.04 -7.88 8.05
CA VAL A 247 24.47 -6.56 8.57
C VAL A 247 25.46 -6.68 9.75
N THR A 248 25.44 -7.76 10.51
CA THR A 248 26.47 -8.03 11.53
C THR A 248 27.83 -8.33 10.89
N ILE A 249 27.86 -9.15 9.83
CA ILE A 249 29.10 -9.47 9.10
C ILE A 249 29.61 -8.25 8.33
N ARG A 250 28.70 -7.49 7.70
CA ARG A 250 29.03 -6.28 6.94
C ARG A 250 28.11 -5.12 7.38
N PRO A 251 28.53 -4.31 8.37
CA PRO A 251 27.73 -3.17 8.83
C PRO A 251 27.45 -2.11 7.75
N ASN A 252 28.41 -1.91 6.84
CA ASN A 252 28.32 -0.99 5.71
C ASN A 252 27.72 -1.68 4.48
N TYR A 253 26.48 -2.19 4.60
CA TYR A 253 25.77 -2.88 3.53
C TYR A 253 24.34 -2.31 3.34
N PRO A 254 24.17 -1.26 2.52
CA PRO A 254 22.90 -0.55 2.37
C PRO A 254 21.75 -1.46 1.90
N GLU A 255 22.03 -2.41 1.00
CA GLU A 255 21.05 -3.38 0.49
C GLU A 255 20.50 -4.27 1.61
N ALA A 256 21.38 -4.75 2.51
CA ALA A 256 20.97 -5.58 3.64
C ALA A 256 20.17 -4.79 4.69
N HIS A 257 20.51 -3.52 4.93
CA HIS A 257 19.71 -2.64 5.79
C HIS A 257 18.32 -2.36 5.19
N ASN A 258 18.22 -2.13 3.87
CA ASN A 258 16.92 -1.99 3.18
C ASN A 258 16.08 -3.27 3.29
N ASN A 259 16.69 -4.44 3.02
CA ASN A 259 16.01 -5.72 3.11
C ASN A 259 15.58 -6.06 4.55
N LEU A 260 16.42 -5.77 5.54
CA LEU A 260 16.06 -5.88 6.96
C LEU A 260 14.87 -4.99 7.30
N GLY A 261 14.88 -3.73 6.85
CA GLY A 261 13.76 -2.80 7.04
C GLY A 261 12.47 -3.32 6.41
N SER A 262 12.56 -3.92 5.22
CA SER A 262 11.42 -4.50 4.51
C SER A 262 10.82 -5.69 5.26
N VAL A 263 11.67 -6.59 5.77
CA VAL A 263 11.23 -7.73 6.60
C VAL A 263 10.59 -7.26 7.91
N LEU A 264 11.19 -6.27 8.59
CA LEU A 264 10.65 -5.71 9.83
C LEU A 264 9.31 -5.01 9.63
N GLY A 265 9.10 -4.38 8.47
CA GLY A 265 7.82 -3.81 8.06
C GLY A 265 6.72 -4.87 7.95
N ASP A 266 7.03 -6.02 7.35
CA ASP A 266 6.09 -7.15 7.22
C ASP A 266 5.81 -7.80 8.58
N LEU A 267 6.80 -7.82 9.48
CA LEU A 267 6.67 -8.24 10.89
C LEU A 267 5.96 -7.20 11.79
N LYS A 268 5.45 -6.09 11.23
CA LYS A 268 4.76 -5.02 11.97
C LYS A 268 5.62 -4.37 13.07
N ARG A 269 6.92 -4.22 12.82
CA ARG A 269 7.90 -3.52 13.68
C ARG A 269 8.38 -2.21 13.03
N PRO A 270 7.50 -1.19 12.89
CA PRO A 270 7.77 -0.02 12.05
C PRO A 270 8.95 0.84 12.55
N VAL A 271 9.18 0.94 13.85
CA VAL A 271 10.29 1.73 14.42
C VAL A 271 11.65 1.14 14.05
N GLU A 272 11.80 -0.18 14.11
CA GLU A 272 13.04 -0.86 13.70
C GLU A 272 13.21 -0.87 12.18
N ALA A 273 12.10 -0.95 11.44
CA ALA A 273 12.11 -0.83 9.99
C ALA A 273 12.63 0.55 9.56
N GLU A 274 12.09 1.63 10.13
CA GLU A 274 12.57 3.00 9.91
C GLU A 274 14.06 3.14 10.23
N THR A 275 14.49 2.60 11.38
CA THR A 275 15.90 2.65 11.78
C THR A 275 16.79 2.00 10.71
N SER A 276 16.38 0.83 10.19
CA SER A 276 17.13 0.11 9.16
C SER A 276 17.18 0.90 7.84
N TYR A 277 16.06 1.50 7.39
CA TYR A 277 16.08 2.34 6.19
C TYR A 277 16.95 3.59 6.35
N ARG A 278 16.93 4.25 7.52
CA ARG A 278 17.81 5.39 7.80
C ARG A 278 19.28 4.97 7.82
N GLN A 279 19.62 3.77 8.30
CA GLN A 279 20.99 3.24 8.19
C GLN A 279 21.41 3.02 6.74
N ALA A 280 20.53 2.46 5.90
CA ALA A 280 20.80 2.32 4.47
C ALA A 280 21.06 3.68 3.81
N LEU A 281 20.26 4.70 4.13
CA LEU A 281 20.36 6.06 3.58
C LEU A 281 21.57 6.84 4.11
N ALA A 282 22.00 6.59 5.36
CA ALA A 282 23.22 7.17 5.91
C ALA A 282 24.48 6.71 5.16
N GLN A 283 24.45 5.48 4.64
CA GLN A 283 25.55 4.90 3.86
C GLN A 283 25.45 5.22 2.37
N ARG A 284 24.22 5.27 1.83
CA ARG A 284 23.95 5.61 0.43
C ARG A 284 22.78 6.58 0.33
N SER A 285 23.09 7.87 0.23
CA SER A 285 22.09 8.95 0.15
C SER A 285 21.29 8.97 -1.15
N ASN A 286 21.79 8.38 -2.24
CA ASN A 286 21.09 8.29 -3.53
C ASN A 286 20.33 6.96 -3.71
N TYR A 287 19.76 6.41 -2.64
CA TYR A 287 19.04 5.14 -2.67
C TYR A 287 17.51 5.33 -2.74
N ALA A 288 16.97 5.42 -3.97
CA ALA A 288 15.55 5.68 -4.21
C ALA A 288 14.61 4.68 -3.51
N GLU A 289 14.92 3.39 -3.57
CA GLU A 289 14.10 2.33 -2.97
C GLU A 289 14.00 2.46 -1.45
N ALA A 290 15.10 2.79 -0.76
CA ALA A 290 15.10 2.99 0.68
C ALA A 290 14.27 4.22 1.10
N TYR A 291 14.28 5.30 0.32
CA TYR A 291 13.39 6.44 0.54
C TYR A 291 11.91 6.07 0.34
N TYR A 292 11.60 5.32 -0.72
CA TYR A 292 10.23 4.87 -0.97
C TYR A 292 9.72 3.99 0.18
N ASN A 293 10.52 3.01 0.60
CA ASN A 293 10.16 2.12 1.70
C ASN A 293 10.06 2.84 3.06
N LEU A 294 10.93 3.83 3.30
CA LEU A 294 10.82 4.72 4.45
C LEU A 294 9.50 5.52 4.43
N GLY A 295 9.11 6.05 3.27
CA GLY A 295 7.83 6.74 3.08
C GLY A 295 6.62 5.87 3.44
N ILE A 296 6.63 4.58 3.05
CA ILE A 296 5.57 3.63 3.41
C ILE A 296 5.45 3.47 4.92
N VAL A 297 6.58 3.28 5.61
CA VAL A 297 6.61 3.05 7.05
C VAL A 297 6.24 4.31 7.83
N LEU A 298 6.63 5.49 7.36
CA LEU A 298 6.24 6.77 7.97
C LEU A 298 4.75 7.06 7.78
N HIS A 299 4.20 6.77 6.60
CA HIS A 299 2.78 6.93 6.32
C HIS A 299 1.93 6.05 7.24
N LYS A 300 2.30 4.77 7.42
CA LYS A 300 1.61 3.85 8.36
C LYS A 300 1.70 4.28 9.83
N GLN A 301 2.66 5.12 10.18
CA GLN A 301 2.82 5.72 11.52
C GLN A 301 2.14 7.10 11.62
N GLU A 302 1.37 7.52 10.62
CA GLU A 302 0.69 8.83 10.54
C GLU A 302 1.66 10.03 10.57
N ARG A 303 2.95 9.82 10.30
CA ARG A 303 3.98 10.87 10.18
C ARG A 303 3.99 11.43 8.76
N LEU A 304 2.87 12.03 8.36
CA LEU A 304 2.54 12.39 6.98
C LEU A 304 3.57 13.33 6.33
N ALA A 305 4.02 14.37 7.02
CA ALA A 305 4.99 15.34 6.47
C ALA A 305 6.38 14.70 6.18
N GLU A 306 6.83 13.77 7.02
CA GLU A 306 8.06 13.04 6.78
C GLU A 306 7.89 12.00 5.67
N ALA A 307 6.73 11.36 5.59
CA ALA A 307 6.40 10.44 4.51
C ALA A 307 6.40 11.15 3.13
N GLU A 308 5.79 12.34 3.05
CA GLU A 308 5.84 13.18 1.85
C GLU A 308 7.28 13.48 1.45
N THR A 309 8.11 13.91 2.42
CA THR A 309 9.52 14.23 2.17
C THR A 309 10.26 13.01 1.60
N ALA A 310 10.06 11.83 2.21
CA ALA A 310 10.68 10.59 1.74
C ALA A 310 10.23 10.21 0.32
N TYR A 311 8.93 10.28 0.01
CA TYR A 311 8.44 9.99 -1.34
C TYR A 311 8.95 10.99 -2.39
N ARG A 312 9.00 12.29 -2.07
CA ARG A 312 9.57 13.29 -2.97
C ARG A 312 11.07 13.03 -3.25
N GLN A 313 11.85 12.60 -2.25
CA GLN A 313 13.24 12.19 -2.46
C GLN A 313 13.36 10.93 -3.32
N ALA A 314 12.51 9.92 -3.10
CA ALA A 314 12.47 8.74 -3.95
C ALA A 314 12.17 9.10 -5.42
N LEU A 315 11.22 10.00 -5.66
CA LEU A 315 10.82 10.46 -7.00
C LEU A 315 11.87 11.38 -7.65
N ALA A 316 12.61 12.16 -6.87
CA ALA A 316 13.73 12.95 -7.39
C ALA A 316 14.86 12.05 -7.94
N LEU A 317 15.10 10.92 -7.28
CA LEU A 317 16.10 9.93 -7.71
C LEU A 317 15.56 8.98 -8.81
N ASN A 318 14.27 8.68 -8.78
CA ASN A 318 13.59 7.85 -9.78
C ASN A 318 12.22 8.45 -10.17
N PRO A 319 12.17 9.35 -11.17
CA PRO A 319 10.93 9.99 -11.60
C PRO A 319 9.86 9.01 -12.15
N GLY A 320 10.27 7.82 -12.57
CA GLY A 320 9.40 6.76 -13.09
C GLY A 320 8.75 5.87 -12.02
N GLY A 321 8.88 6.20 -10.74
CA GLY A 321 8.30 5.43 -9.63
C GLY A 321 6.77 5.56 -9.56
N VAL A 322 6.04 4.70 -10.28
CA VAL A 322 4.57 4.67 -10.35
C VAL A 322 3.93 4.60 -8.96
N GLU A 323 4.35 3.63 -8.15
CA GLU A 323 3.78 3.39 -6.82
C GLU A 323 4.14 4.52 -5.84
N ALA A 324 5.29 5.18 -6.03
CA ALA A 324 5.70 6.34 -5.23
C ALA A 324 4.81 7.56 -5.51
N HIS A 325 4.44 7.81 -6.77
CA HIS A 325 3.46 8.86 -7.13
C HIS A 325 2.08 8.58 -6.52
N ASN A 326 1.58 7.34 -6.63
CA ASN A 326 0.29 6.96 -6.04
C ASN A 326 0.30 7.12 -4.50
N ASN A 327 1.36 6.67 -3.83
CA ASN A 327 1.44 6.78 -2.37
C ASN A 327 1.66 8.24 -1.91
N LEU A 328 2.38 9.06 -2.68
CA LEU A 328 2.48 10.50 -2.45
C LEU A 328 1.10 11.17 -2.56
N GLY A 329 0.29 10.78 -3.56
CA GLY A 329 -1.09 11.25 -3.68
C GLY A 329 -1.91 10.97 -2.42
N GLY A 330 -1.78 9.76 -1.85
CA GLY A 330 -2.50 9.39 -0.63
C GLY A 330 -2.05 10.19 0.60
N VAL A 331 -0.75 10.45 0.73
CA VAL A 331 -0.23 11.30 1.81
C VAL A 331 -0.70 12.74 1.64
N LEU A 332 -0.71 13.28 0.42
CA LEU A 332 -1.18 14.64 0.13
C LEU A 332 -2.68 14.79 0.39
N GLN A 333 -3.48 13.77 0.08
CA GLN A 333 -4.90 13.72 0.42
C GLN A 333 -5.09 13.75 1.95
N ALA A 334 -4.35 12.92 2.69
CA ALA A 334 -4.41 12.91 4.16
C ALA A 334 -3.95 14.24 4.81
N LEU A 335 -3.14 15.03 4.10
CA LEU A 335 -2.72 16.39 4.47
C LEU A 335 -3.69 17.48 3.98
N ASP A 336 -4.85 17.12 3.43
CA ASP A 336 -5.85 18.03 2.84
C ASP A 336 -5.31 18.91 1.69
N ARG A 337 -4.24 18.46 1.02
CA ARG A 337 -3.65 19.12 -0.16
C ARG A 337 -4.20 18.51 -1.46
N LEU A 338 -5.52 18.54 -1.58
CA LEU A 338 -6.28 17.83 -2.61
C LEU A 338 -5.81 18.12 -4.06
N PRO A 339 -5.52 19.38 -4.48
CA PRO A 339 -5.03 19.63 -5.84
C PRO A 339 -3.68 18.97 -6.14
N GLU A 340 -2.78 18.90 -5.15
CA GLU A 340 -1.49 18.22 -5.32
C GLU A 340 -1.65 16.70 -5.31
N ALA A 341 -2.61 16.16 -4.54
CA ALA A 341 -2.96 14.75 -4.57
C ALA A 341 -3.44 14.33 -5.98
N VAL A 342 -4.34 15.11 -6.59
CA VAL A 342 -4.78 14.92 -7.98
C VAL A 342 -3.58 14.86 -8.93
N ALA A 343 -2.66 15.83 -8.84
CA ALA A 343 -1.49 15.88 -9.69
C ALA A 343 -0.60 14.63 -9.53
N ALA A 344 -0.36 14.18 -8.30
CA ALA A 344 0.43 12.98 -8.03
C ALA A 344 -0.22 11.70 -8.59
N TYR A 345 -1.54 11.51 -8.39
CA TYR A 345 -2.25 10.38 -8.99
C TYR A 345 -2.25 10.42 -10.52
N GLN A 346 -2.41 11.60 -11.12
CA GLN A 346 -2.31 11.77 -12.57
C GLN A 346 -0.92 11.43 -13.10
N GLN A 347 0.16 11.78 -12.39
CA GLN A 347 1.52 11.36 -12.78
C GLN A 347 1.68 9.83 -12.72
N ALA A 348 1.14 9.17 -11.69
CA ALA A 348 1.13 7.71 -11.63
C ALA A 348 0.41 7.10 -12.85
N LEU A 349 -0.71 7.70 -13.27
CA LEU A 349 -1.51 7.25 -14.43
C LEU A 349 -0.87 7.59 -15.79
N VAL A 350 -0.08 8.66 -15.89
CA VAL A 350 0.74 8.94 -17.09
C VAL A 350 1.78 7.83 -17.28
N LEU A 351 2.40 7.37 -16.19
CA LEU A 351 3.40 6.31 -16.22
C LEU A 351 2.79 4.90 -16.38
N ARG A 352 1.62 4.66 -15.77
CA ARG A 352 0.88 3.39 -15.85
C ARG A 352 -0.64 3.67 -15.94
N PRO A 353 -1.21 3.74 -17.16
CA PRO A 353 -2.63 4.08 -17.36
C PRO A 353 -3.65 3.07 -16.81
N ASP A 354 -3.24 1.83 -16.57
CA ASP A 354 -4.06 0.73 -16.05
C ASP A 354 -3.89 0.52 -14.54
N LEU A 355 -3.28 1.46 -13.80
CA LEU A 355 -3.16 1.40 -12.35
C LEU A 355 -4.52 1.62 -11.67
N ILE A 356 -5.17 0.53 -11.27
CA ILE A 356 -6.52 0.49 -10.70
C ILE A 356 -6.63 1.38 -9.45
N GLU A 357 -5.66 1.28 -8.54
CA GLU A 357 -5.64 1.99 -7.27
C GLU A 357 -5.60 3.50 -7.48
N ALA A 358 -4.84 4.00 -8.47
CA ALA A 358 -4.77 5.42 -8.75
C ALA A 358 -6.07 5.98 -9.33
N HIS A 359 -6.78 5.23 -10.18
CA HIS A 359 -8.12 5.64 -10.66
C HIS A 359 -9.12 5.72 -9.51
N TYR A 360 -9.14 4.73 -8.62
CA TYR A 360 -10.03 4.74 -7.45
C TYR A 360 -9.69 5.90 -6.49
N ASN A 361 -8.41 6.08 -6.17
CA ASN A 361 -7.97 7.16 -5.29
C ASN A 361 -8.25 8.55 -5.88
N LEU A 362 -8.03 8.71 -7.19
CA LEU A 362 -8.36 9.95 -7.89
C LEU A 362 -9.86 10.23 -7.85
N GLY A 363 -10.70 9.20 -7.97
CA GLY A 363 -12.15 9.32 -7.79
C GLY A 363 -12.54 9.83 -6.40
N ASN A 364 -11.90 9.32 -5.34
CA ASN A 364 -12.12 9.78 -3.97
C ASN A 364 -11.73 11.25 -3.79
N VAL A 365 -10.56 11.67 -4.30
CA VAL A 365 -10.13 13.07 -4.19
C VAL A 365 -11.05 14.00 -5.01
N PHE A 366 -11.51 13.58 -6.18
CA PHE A 366 -12.48 14.37 -6.94
C PHE A 366 -13.82 14.50 -6.20
N LYS A 367 -14.27 13.46 -5.51
CA LYS A 367 -15.46 13.52 -4.66
C LYS A 367 -15.28 14.52 -3.50
N GLU A 368 -14.13 14.53 -2.84
CA GLU A 368 -13.80 15.50 -1.78
C GLU A 368 -13.74 16.94 -2.30
N LEU A 369 -13.26 17.14 -3.53
CA LEU A 369 -13.28 18.41 -4.25
C LEU A 369 -14.67 18.80 -4.81
N ASN A 370 -15.71 18.00 -4.56
CA ASN A 370 -17.04 18.15 -5.15
C ASN A 370 -17.06 18.13 -6.70
N ARG A 371 -16.06 17.53 -7.34
CA ARG A 371 -15.94 17.34 -8.80
C ARG A 371 -16.57 15.99 -9.18
N LEU A 372 -17.87 15.87 -8.94
CA LEU A 372 -18.59 14.59 -8.94
C LEU A 372 -18.56 13.84 -10.28
N ALA A 373 -18.63 14.56 -11.40
CA ALA A 373 -18.56 13.95 -12.73
C ALA A 373 -17.19 13.29 -13.00
N GLU A 374 -16.10 13.92 -12.54
CA GLU A 374 -14.75 13.36 -12.70
C GLU A 374 -14.51 12.19 -11.73
N ALA A 375 -15.13 12.23 -10.54
CA ALA A 375 -15.15 11.12 -9.62
C ALA A 375 -15.80 9.89 -10.27
N GLU A 376 -16.98 10.05 -10.89
CA GLU A 376 -17.67 8.99 -11.61
C GLU A 376 -16.80 8.38 -12.71
N VAL A 377 -16.22 9.21 -13.58
CA VAL A 377 -15.34 8.77 -14.67
C VAL A 377 -14.18 7.93 -14.13
N SER A 378 -13.56 8.38 -13.04
CA SER A 378 -12.41 7.69 -12.42
C SER A 378 -12.81 6.34 -11.84
N TYR A 379 -13.94 6.26 -11.11
CA TYR A 379 -14.43 4.97 -10.60
C TYR A 379 -14.82 4.01 -11.73
N ARG A 380 -15.51 4.49 -12.76
CA ARG A 380 -15.84 3.67 -13.95
C ARG A 380 -14.58 3.14 -14.62
N ARG A 381 -13.51 3.93 -14.69
CA ARG A 381 -12.23 3.48 -15.26
C ARG A 381 -11.58 2.37 -14.42
N ALA A 382 -11.59 2.49 -13.10
CA ALA A 382 -11.11 1.43 -12.21
C ALA A 382 -11.91 0.12 -12.41
N ILE A 383 -13.23 0.19 -12.53
CA ILE A 383 -14.12 -0.96 -12.78
C ILE A 383 -13.91 -1.55 -14.18
N ALA A 384 -13.65 -0.71 -15.19
CA ALA A 384 -13.37 -1.18 -16.55
C ALA A 384 -12.06 -1.98 -16.64
N ILE A 385 -11.07 -1.66 -15.82
CA ILE A 385 -9.81 -2.42 -15.72
C ILE A 385 -10.03 -3.71 -14.93
N ARG A 386 -10.77 -3.65 -13.81
CA ARG A 386 -11.11 -4.80 -12.98
C ARG A 386 -12.56 -4.75 -12.50
N ALA A 387 -13.41 -5.58 -13.13
CA ALA A 387 -14.86 -5.57 -12.93
C ALA A 387 -15.32 -6.01 -11.52
N ASP A 388 -14.50 -6.77 -10.80
CA ASP A 388 -14.75 -7.23 -9.42
C ASP A 388 -14.10 -6.34 -8.36
N TYR A 389 -13.62 -5.13 -8.72
CA TYR A 389 -13.01 -4.23 -7.75
C TYR A 389 -14.06 -3.57 -6.83
N ALA A 390 -14.32 -4.23 -5.69
CA ALA A 390 -15.39 -3.88 -4.75
C ALA A 390 -15.32 -2.43 -4.23
N ASP A 391 -14.12 -1.89 -3.97
CA ASP A 391 -13.98 -0.52 -3.44
C ASP A 391 -14.49 0.53 -4.43
N ALA A 392 -14.10 0.42 -5.71
CA ALA A 392 -14.56 1.33 -6.76
C ALA A 392 -16.05 1.16 -7.06
N ARG A 393 -16.58 -0.08 -7.04
CA ARG A 393 -18.01 -0.35 -7.20
C ARG A 393 -18.85 0.27 -6.09
N PHE A 394 -18.39 0.12 -4.86
CA PHE A 394 -19.08 0.69 -3.70
C PHE A 394 -19.03 2.22 -3.74
N ALA A 395 -17.87 2.80 -4.04
CA ALA A 395 -17.71 4.25 -4.16
C ALA A 395 -18.57 4.82 -5.31
N LEU A 396 -18.61 4.16 -6.47
CA LEU A 396 -19.49 4.54 -7.57
C LEU A 396 -20.96 4.39 -7.18
N GLY A 397 -21.38 3.26 -6.60
CA GLY A 397 -22.75 3.05 -6.17
C GLY A 397 -23.25 4.14 -5.21
N THR A 398 -22.46 4.46 -4.18
CA THR A 398 -22.80 5.54 -3.24
C THR A 398 -22.81 6.92 -3.89
N LEU A 399 -21.91 7.18 -4.85
CA LEU A 399 -21.90 8.42 -5.63
C LEU A 399 -23.17 8.55 -6.49
N LEU A 400 -23.50 7.54 -7.28
CA LEU A 400 -24.69 7.53 -8.14
C LEU A 400 -25.99 7.68 -7.32
N ILE A 401 -26.09 6.99 -6.18
CA ILE A 401 -27.22 7.17 -5.26
C ILE A 401 -27.28 8.64 -4.79
N SER A 402 -26.15 9.26 -4.44
CA SER A 402 -26.11 10.68 -4.02
C SER A 402 -26.49 11.66 -5.13
N LEU A 403 -26.34 11.25 -6.39
CA LEU A 403 -26.75 12.00 -7.59
C LEU A 403 -28.20 11.72 -8.00
N GLY A 404 -28.91 10.81 -7.32
CA GLY A 404 -30.28 10.41 -7.65
C GLY A 404 -30.36 9.36 -8.77
N GLN A 405 -29.23 8.83 -9.24
CA GLN A 405 -29.16 7.73 -10.21
C GLN A 405 -29.33 6.37 -9.49
N PHE A 406 -30.52 6.17 -8.93
CA PHE A 406 -30.81 5.08 -8.01
C PHE A 406 -30.72 3.69 -8.63
N GLU A 407 -31.18 3.50 -9.86
CA GLU A 407 -31.24 2.20 -10.50
C GLU A 407 -29.86 1.52 -10.56
N GLU A 408 -28.89 2.18 -11.20
CA GLU A 408 -27.51 1.70 -11.23
C GLU A 408 -26.84 1.78 -9.85
N GLY A 409 -27.11 2.86 -9.11
CA GLY A 409 -26.48 3.11 -7.81
C GLY A 409 -26.75 2.01 -6.78
N PHE A 410 -28.01 1.63 -6.58
CA PHE A 410 -28.37 0.54 -5.67
C PHE A 410 -27.93 -0.83 -6.19
N GLN A 411 -27.92 -1.06 -7.50
CA GLN A 411 -27.38 -2.29 -8.08
C GLN A 411 -25.89 -2.46 -7.75
N LEU A 412 -25.10 -1.39 -7.90
CA LEU A 412 -23.68 -1.40 -7.54
C LEU A 412 -23.48 -1.54 -6.04
N TYR A 413 -24.33 -0.90 -5.23
CA TYR A 413 -24.25 -0.92 -3.76
C TYR A 413 -24.37 -2.32 -3.14
N GLU A 414 -24.99 -3.29 -3.83
CA GLU A 414 -25.01 -4.70 -3.40
C GLU A 414 -23.61 -5.33 -3.31
N CYS A 415 -22.58 -4.75 -3.95
CA CYS A 415 -21.20 -5.21 -3.79
C CYS A 415 -20.69 -5.09 -2.34
N ARG A 416 -21.43 -4.42 -1.44
CA ARG A 416 -21.15 -4.38 0.00
C ARG A 416 -21.04 -5.78 0.63
N TYR A 417 -21.71 -6.78 0.06
CA TYR A 417 -21.59 -8.17 0.50
C TYR A 417 -20.28 -8.85 0.10
N GLN A 418 -19.54 -8.29 -0.87
CA GLN A 418 -18.27 -8.80 -1.38
C GLN A 418 -17.05 -8.07 -0.79
N LYS A 419 -17.27 -6.92 -0.13
CA LYS A 419 -16.20 -6.10 0.46
C LYS A 419 -15.78 -6.66 1.82
N GLN A 420 -14.65 -7.33 1.90
CA GLN A 420 -14.17 -8.03 3.12
C GLN A 420 -14.06 -7.13 4.36
N ASP A 421 -13.64 -5.87 4.18
CA ASP A 421 -13.50 -4.92 5.29
C ASP A 421 -14.83 -4.26 5.70
N PHE A 422 -15.93 -4.56 5.01
CA PHE A 422 -17.24 -4.02 5.33
C PHE A 422 -18.02 -4.98 6.21
N ILE A 423 -18.62 -4.46 7.28
CA ILE A 423 -19.24 -5.29 8.31
C ILE A 423 -20.36 -6.20 7.77
N TYR A 424 -21.06 -5.78 6.71
CA TYR A 424 -22.17 -6.53 6.12
C TYR A 424 -21.76 -7.69 5.21
N CYS A 425 -20.47 -7.84 4.84
CA CYS A 425 -20.03 -9.00 4.06
C CYS A 425 -20.33 -10.34 4.74
N LYS A 426 -20.51 -10.33 6.06
CA LYS A 426 -20.81 -11.52 6.86
C LYS A 426 -22.30 -11.84 6.94
N THR A 427 -23.22 -10.89 6.65
CA THR A 427 -24.66 -11.09 6.82
C THR A 427 -25.18 -12.30 6.05
N PRO A 428 -24.85 -12.51 4.75
CA PRO A 428 -25.37 -13.65 3.99
C PRO A 428 -24.89 -15.01 4.52
N ALA A 429 -23.69 -15.06 5.13
CA ALA A 429 -23.16 -16.28 5.73
C ALA A 429 -23.68 -16.51 7.16
N LEU A 430 -24.10 -15.45 7.84
CA LEU A 430 -24.65 -15.49 9.20
C LEU A 430 -26.07 -16.07 9.21
N LEU A 431 -26.88 -15.74 8.20
CA LEU A 431 -28.29 -16.11 8.13
C LEU A 431 -28.47 -17.41 7.30
N PRO A 432 -29.08 -18.46 7.86
CA PRO A 432 -29.20 -19.76 7.21
C PRO A 432 -30.27 -19.83 6.11
N CYS A 433 -31.13 -18.82 5.98
CA CYS A 433 -32.15 -18.73 4.95
C CYS A 433 -31.64 -17.91 3.74
N PRO A 434 -32.18 -18.12 2.52
CA PRO A 434 -31.75 -17.39 1.34
C PRO A 434 -32.10 -15.90 1.43
N GLN A 435 -31.29 -15.06 0.77
CA GLN A 435 -31.63 -13.65 0.60
C GLN A 435 -32.77 -13.53 -0.43
N TRP A 436 -33.74 -12.66 -0.15
CA TRP A 436 -34.81 -12.31 -1.07
C TRP A 436 -34.29 -11.29 -2.09
N HIS A 437 -34.60 -11.51 -3.37
CA HIS A 437 -34.11 -10.69 -4.49
C HIS A 437 -35.23 -10.02 -5.31
N GLY A 438 -36.43 -9.86 -4.74
CA GLY A 438 -37.56 -9.20 -5.40
C GLY A 438 -38.62 -10.13 -5.97
N ASP A 439 -38.47 -11.46 -5.82
CA ASP A 439 -39.49 -12.43 -6.22
C ASP A 439 -40.80 -12.28 -5.43
N THR A 440 -41.89 -12.90 -5.90
CA THR A 440 -43.13 -12.97 -5.12
C THR A 440 -42.91 -13.61 -3.74
N LEU A 441 -43.59 -13.06 -2.74
CA LEU A 441 -43.55 -13.48 -1.34
C LEU A 441 -44.83 -14.20 -0.91
N ALA A 442 -45.70 -14.60 -1.85
CA ALA A 442 -46.97 -15.26 -1.58
C ALA A 442 -46.85 -16.42 -0.57
N GLY A 443 -47.40 -16.23 0.63
CA GLY A 443 -47.41 -17.21 1.70
C GLY A 443 -46.09 -17.34 2.48
N LYS A 444 -45.04 -16.59 2.14
CA LYS A 444 -43.70 -16.70 2.74
C LYS A 444 -43.57 -15.88 4.03
N SER A 445 -42.68 -16.35 4.89
CA SER A 445 -42.17 -15.67 6.06
C SER A 445 -40.84 -14.97 5.73
N VAL A 446 -40.73 -13.68 6.05
CA VAL A 446 -39.59 -12.83 5.69
C VAL A 446 -38.95 -12.25 6.93
N LEU A 447 -37.65 -12.44 7.05
CA LEU A 447 -36.82 -11.78 8.05
C LEU A 447 -36.22 -10.49 7.48
N ILE A 448 -36.60 -9.34 8.01
CA ILE A 448 -35.96 -8.07 7.71
C ILE A 448 -34.79 -7.87 8.66
N TRP A 449 -33.56 -7.86 8.15
CA TRP A 449 -32.36 -7.74 8.96
C TRP A 449 -31.83 -6.31 8.95
N GLN A 450 -31.75 -5.66 10.12
CA GLN A 450 -31.12 -4.35 10.24
C GLN A 450 -29.60 -4.48 10.07
N GLU A 451 -29.10 -3.83 9.03
CA GLU A 451 -27.67 -3.64 8.78
C GLU A 451 -27.19 -2.28 9.29
N ASP A 452 -27.94 -1.20 9.00
CA ASP A 452 -27.49 0.18 9.25
C ASP A 452 -28.15 0.82 10.49
N GLY A 453 -27.91 2.11 10.70
CA GLY A 453 -28.37 2.88 11.85
C GLY A 453 -29.89 3.00 11.99
N ILE A 454 -30.30 3.66 13.09
CA ILE A 454 -31.72 3.90 13.41
C ILE A 454 -32.40 4.74 12.31
N GLY A 455 -31.71 5.76 11.78
CA GLY A 455 -32.25 6.64 10.74
C GLY A 455 -32.59 5.87 9.46
N ASP A 456 -31.76 4.91 9.09
CA ASP A 456 -31.93 4.08 7.90
C ASP A 456 -33.16 3.20 8.01
N ILE A 457 -33.33 2.53 9.15
CA ILE A 457 -34.52 1.70 9.38
C ILE A 457 -35.78 2.55 9.39
N VAL A 458 -35.77 3.73 10.02
CA VAL A 458 -36.93 4.64 9.99
C VAL A 458 -37.24 5.10 8.56
N GLN A 459 -36.23 5.50 7.78
CA GLN A 459 -36.43 5.95 6.41
C GLN A 459 -36.95 4.83 5.51
N PHE A 460 -36.32 3.66 5.54
CA PHE A 460 -36.62 2.56 4.63
C PHE A 460 -37.78 1.68 5.10
N ALA A 461 -38.32 1.89 6.31
CA ALA A 461 -39.57 1.26 6.75
C ALA A 461 -40.74 1.50 5.78
N ARG A 462 -40.66 2.53 4.91
CA ARG A 462 -41.59 2.78 3.80
C ARG A 462 -41.76 1.62 2.82
N TYR A 463 -40.79 0.70 2.77
CA TYR A 463 -40.86 -0.49 1.93
C TYR A 463 -41.55 -1.67 2.61
N LEU A 464 -41.76 -1.66 3.93
CA LEU A 464 -42.42 -2.78 4.62
C LEU A 464 -43.84 -3.05 4.10
N PRO A 465 -44.70 -2.03 3.86
CA PRO A 465 -46.01 -2.26 3.26
C PRO A 465 -45.93 -2.85 1.84
N LEU A 466 -44.94 -2.44 1.05
CA LEU A 466 -44.72 -2.96 -0.30
C LEU A 466 -44.27 -4.43 -0.27
N ILE A 467 -43.40 -4.78 0.68
CA ILE A 467 -43.00 -6.18 0.93
C ILE A 467 -44.22 -7.02 1.35
N LYS A 468 -45.06 -6.49 2.25
CA LYS A 468 -46.31 -7.17 2.64
C LYS A 468 -47.26 -7.36 1.45
N ALA A 469 -47.34 -6.37 0.56
CA ALA A 469 -48.15 -6.41 -0.65
C ALA A 469 -47.66 -7.42 -1.70
N GLN A 470 -46.39 -7.86 -1.64
CA GLN A 470 -45.88 -8.99 -2.45
C GLN A 470 -46.42 -10.36 -1.99
N GLY A 471 -47.27 -10.40 -0.97
CA GLY A 471 -47.95 -11.58 -0.48
C GLY A 471 -47.29 -12.25 0.74
N ALA A 472 -46.33 -11.58 1.38
CA ALA A 472 -45.67 -12.10 2.58
C ALA A 472 -46.69 -12.41 3.68
N ALA A 473 -46.76 -13.68 4.08
CA ALA A 473 -47.63 -14.10 5.19
C ALA A 473 -47.16 -13.47 6.51
N HIS A 474 -45.84 -13.47 6.74
CA HIS A 474 -45.24 -12.94 7.96
C HIS A 474 -43.99 -12.11 7.66
N ILE A 475 -43.88 -10.94 8.26
CA ILE A 475 -42.71 -10.06 8.23
C ILE A 475 -42.24 -9.88 9.68
N THR A 476 -41.03 -10.35 9.96
CA THR A 476 -40.35 -10.10 11.24
C THR A 476 -39.20 -9.15 11.03
N VAL A 477 -39.07 -8.11 11.85
CA VAL A 477 -37.94 -7.18 11.79
C VAL A 477 -36.95 -7.47 12.90
N ALA A 478 -35.70 -7.77 12.55
CA ALA A 478 -34.58 -7.89 13.47
C ALA A 478 -33.84 -6.55 13.56
N CYS A 479 -33.92 -5.90 14.71
CA CYS A 479 -33.36 -4.57 14.91
C CYS A 479 -32.95 -4.29 16.35
N LEU A 480 -32.24 -3.19 16.56
CA LEU A 480 -31.87 -2.69 17.88
C LEU A 480 -33.11 -2.53 18.79
N PRO A 481 -32.99 -2.82 20.10
CA PRO A 481 -34.11 -2.68 21.05
C PRO A 481 -34.76 -1.29 21.05
N ALA A 482 -33.97 -0.23 20.79
CA ALA A 482 -34.47 1.14 20.71
C ALA A 482 -35.51 1.38 19.61
N LEU A 483 -35.64 0.49 18.62
CA LEU A 483 -36.63 0.55 17.54
C LEU A 483 -37.87 -0.31 17.79
N HIS A 484 -37.85 -1.22 18.78
CA HIS A 484 -38.85 -2.30 18.92
C HIS A 484 -40.28 -1.77 19.01
N ARG A 485 -40.52 -0.84 19.95
CA ARG A 485 -41.85 -0.29 20.20
C ARG A 485 -42.40 0.48 19.00
N LEU A 486 -41.55 1.18 18.25
CA LEU A 486 -41.96 1.92 17.05
C LEU A 486 -42.33 0.97 15.92
N LEU A 487 -41.45 0.00 15.61
CA LEU A 487 -41.64 -0.90 14.48
C LEU A 487 -42.78 -1.90 14.70
N ALA A 488 -42.99 -2.34 15.95
CA ALA A 488 -44.11 -3.22 16.30
C ALA A 488 -45.48 -2.56 16.10
N ALA A 489 -45.54 -1.22 16.03
CA ALA A 489 -46.76 -0.47 15.78
C ALA A 489 -47.01 -0.19 14.27
N LEU A 490 -46.11 -0.63 13.38
CA LEU A 490 -46.25 -0.41 11.95
C LEU A 490 -47.18 -1.43 11.30
N ASP A 491 -48.05 -0.94 10.43
CA ASP A 491 -48.89 -1.80 9.60
C ASP A 491 -48.01 -2.66 8.68
N GLY A 492 -48.24 -3.98 8.70
CA GLY A 492 -47.49 -4.95 7.91
C GLY A 492 -46.29 -5.57 8.62
N VAL A 493 -45.95 -5.15 9.84
CA VAL A 493 -44.97 -5.83 10.69
C VAL A 493 -45.69 -6.80 11.63
N ASP A 494 -45.35 -8.08 11.59
CA ASP A 494 -45.99 -9.12 12.41
C ASP A 494 -45.22 -9.39 13.71
N ALA A 495 -43.90 -9.21 13.70
CA ALA A 495 -43.06 -9.34 14.88
C ALA A 495 -41.79 -8.48 14.80
N VAL A 496 -41.21 -8.16 15.95
CA VAL A 496 -39.92 -7.48 16.06
C VAL A 496 -39.05 -8.21 17.07
N PHE A 497 -37.79 -8.47 16.71
CA PHE A 497 -36.81 -9.14 17.55
C PHE A 497 -35.52 -8.32 17.63
N ASP A 498 -34.74 -8.53 18.69
CA ASP A 498 -33.32 -8.18 18.66
C ASP A 498 -32.55 -9.15 17.73
N HIS A 499 -31.34 -8.77 17.33
CA HIS A 499 -30.53 -9.55 16.39
C HIS A 499 -30.18 -10.96 16.90
N GLU A 500 -29.98 -11.14 18.21
CA GLU A 500 -29.64 -12.45 18.79
C GLU A 500 -30.85 -13.40 18.75
N SER A 501 -32.00 -12.91 19.21
CA SER A 501 -33.29 -13.60 19.15
C SER A 501 -33.70 -13.95 17.72
N ALA A 502 -33.44 -13.04 16.77
CA ALA A 502 -33.71 -13.28 15.36
C ALA A 502 -32.78 -14.34 14.78
N LEU A 503 -31.48 -14.27 15.07
CA LEU A 503 -30.49 -15.24 14.61
C LEU A 503 -30.83 -16.66 15.09
N ALA A 504 -31.21 -16.80 16.37
CA ALA A 504 -31.62 -18.09 16.94
C ALA A 504 -32.84 -18.72 16.22
N LYS A 505 -33.66 -17.89 15.58
CA LYS A 505 -34.89 -18.31 14.86
C LYS A 505 -34.75 -18.23 13.34
N ALA A 506 -33.60 -17.80 12.82
CA ALA A 506 -33.44 -17.45 11.41
C ALA A 506 -33.70 -18.63 10.46
N ALA A 507 -33.42 -19.87 10.90
CA ALA A 507 -33.70 -21.09 10.15
C ALA A 507 -35.20 -21.37 9.92
N GLY A 508 -36.08 -20.69 10.65
CA GLY A 508 -37.54 -20.81 10.50
C GLY A 508 -38.14 -19.87 9.47
N PHE A 509 -37.36 -18.98 8.85
CA PHE A 509 -37.83 -18.04 7.83
C PHE A 509 -37.55 -18.57 6.42
N ASP A 510 -38.44 -18.27 5.48
CA ASP A 510 -38.28 -18.67 4.07
C ASP A 510 -37.18 -17.85 3.37
N CYS A 511 -37.03 -16.58 3.73
CA CYS A 511 -35.98 -15.72 3.22
C CYS A 511 -35.71 -14.51 4.13
N TRP A 512 -34.58 -13.83 3.92
CA TRP A 512 -34.27 -12.56 4.57
C TRP A 512 -33.97 -11.44 3.57
N THR A 513 -34.09 -10.18 3.99
CA THR A 513 -33.57 -9.03 3.23
C THR A 513 -33.14 -7.90 4.16
N SER A 514 -32.25 -7.04 3.68
CA SER A 514 -32.01 -5.72 4.26
C SER A 514 -32.96 -4.70 3.65
N LEU A 515 -33.43 -3.72 4.44
CA LEU A 515 -34.21 -2.61 3.89
C LEU A 515 -33.37 -1.70 2.97
N LEU A 516 -32.04 -1.74 3.08
CA LEU A 516 -31.14 -1.04 2.16
C LEU A 516 -31.15 -1.64 0.74
N SER A 517 -31.54 -2.91 0.58
CA SER A 517 -31.71 -3.54 -0.74
C SER A 517 -33.10 -3.32 -1.33
N ALA A 518 -34.08 -2.86 -0.53
CA ALA A 518 -35.45 -2.70 -1.01
C ALA A 518 -35.56 -1.75 -2.22
N PRO A 519 -34.87 -0.58 -2.28
CA PRO A 519 -34.91 0.28 -3.46
C PRO A 519 -34.52 -0.42 -4.76
N LEU A 520 -33.55 -1.36 -4.71
CA LEU A 520 -33.16 -2.15 -5.86
C LEU A 520 -34.31 -3.07 -6.31
N HIS A 521 -34.89 -3.83 -5.37
CA HIS A 521 -35.94 -4.81 -5.68
C HIS A 521 -37.25 -4.17 -6.16
N PHE A 522 -37.51 -2.93 -5.77
CA PHE A 522 -38.66 -2.16 -6.21
C PHE A 522 -38.35 -1.18 -7.35
N THR A 523 -37.14 -1.23 -7.93
CA THR A 523 -36.70 -0.36 -9.03
C THR A 523 -36.99 1.12 -8.74
N THR A 524 -36.64 1.56 -7.54
CA THR A 524 -36.95 2.92 -7.08
C THR A 524 -36.15 3.95 -7.88
N THR A 525 -36.86 4.97 -8.35
CA THR A 525 -36.35 6.20 -8.97
C THR A 525 -36.70 7.38 -8.06
N LEU A 526 -36.22 8.59 -8.38
CA LEU A 526 -36.59 9.79 -7.61
C LEU A 526 -38.11 10.02 -7.58
N GLU A 527 -38.79 9.67 -8.67
CA GLU A 527 -40.23 9.85 -8.86
C GLU A 527 -41.07 8.73 -8.22
N THR A 528 -40.46 7.56 -7.97
CA THR A 528 -41.15 6.37 -7.45
C THR A 528 -40.78 6.04 -6.00
N ILE A 529 -40.11 6.94 -5.28
CA ILE A 529 -39.87 6.80 -3.84
C ILE A 529 -41.21 6.56 -3.13
N PRO A 530 -41.39 5.46 -2.36
CA PRO A 530 -42.63 5.21 -1.65
C PRO A 530 -42.94 6.34 -0.64
N PRO A 531 -44.23 6.63 -0.40
CA PRO A 531 -44.63 7.60 0.61
C PRO A 531 -44.15 7.18 2.00
N VAL A 532 -44.01 8.14 2.91
CA VAL A 532 -43.61 7.86 4.29
C VAL A 532 -44.58 6.91 5.00
N THR A 533 -44.06 6.00 5.82
CA THR A 533 -44.90 5.10 6.61
C THR A 533 -45.64 5.89 7.68
N GLN A 534 -46.95 5.69 7.78
CA GLN A 534 -47.74 6.28 8.87
C GLN A 534 -47.36 5.64 10.21
N LEU A 535 -46.64 6.39 11.05
CA LEU A 535 -46.26 5.95 12.39
C LEU A 535 -47.46 6.09 13.34
N LYS A 536 -48.00 4.98 13.81
CA LYS A 536 -49.07 4.96 14.82
C LYS A 536 -48.47 4.98 16.22
N LEU A 537 -48.76 6.04 16.97
CA LEU A 537 -48.28 6.19 18.34
C LEU A 537 -49.39 5.90 19.35
N ALA A 538 -49.05 5.19 20.42
CA ALA A 538 -50.02 4.84 21.46
C ALA A 538 -50.53 6.10 22.17
N THR A 539 -51.85 6.22 22.36
CA THR A 539 -52.48 7.38 22.99
C THR A 539 -51.91 7.72 24.38
N PRO A 540 -51.67 6.75 25.30
CA PRO A 540 -51.09 7.06 26.60
C PRO A 540 -49.68 7.67 26.51
N LEU A 541 -48.92 7.29 25.48
CA LEU A 541 -47.58 7.82 25.22
C LEU A 541 -47.64 9.29 24.78
N LEU A 542 -48.57 9.59 23.87
CA LEU A 542 -48.82 10.95 23.40
C LEU A 542 -49.29 11.85 24.54
N GLU A 543 -50.19 11.36 25.41
CA GLU A 543 -50.71 12.12 26.55
C GLU A 543 -49.61 12.42 27.58
N HIS A 544 -48.75 11.43 27.89
CA HIS A 544 -47.61 11.59 28.78
C HIS A 544 -46.68 12.73 28.31
N TRP A 545 -46.23 12.67 27.05
CA TRP A 545 -45.31 13.68 26.52
C TRP A 545 -45.98 15.02 26.26
N ARG A 546 -47.28 15.04 25.90
CA ARG A 546 -48.05 16.29 25.80
C ARG A 546 -48.12 17.01 27.14
N ALA A 547 -48.27 16.29 28.26
CA ALA A 547 -48.25 16.89 29.60
C ALA A 547 -46.89 17.52 29.93
N ARG A 548 -45.78 16.87 29.55
CA ARG A 548 -44.42 17.44 29.67
C ARG A 548 -44.27 18.72 28.85
N LEU A 549 -44.69 18.69 27.59
CA LEU A 549 -44.61 19.86 26.69
C LEU A 549 -45.53 21.01 27.09
N ALA A 550 -46.58 20.75 27.88
CA ALA A 550 -47.50 21.78 28.39
C ALA A 550 -46.89 22.62 29.53
N THR A 551 -45.72 22.23 30.04
CA THR A 551 -44.97 23.03 31.04
C THR A 551 -44.25 24.23 30.43
N LEU A 552 -44.08 24.25 29.10
CA LEU A 552 -43.52 25.40 28.38
C LEU A 552 -44.53 26.56 28.32
N PRO A 553 -44.04 27.81 28.26
CA PRO A 553 -44.87 28.98 27.95
C PRO A 553 -45.65 28.83 26.63
N ALA A 554 -46.64 29.70 26.44
CA ALA A 554 -47.33 29.80 25.15
C ALA A 554 -46.35 30.23 24.05
N GLY A 555 -46.45 29.61 22.88
CA GLY A 555 -45.56 29.83 21.75
C GLY A 555 -45.38 28.57 20.91
N ARG A 556 -44.65 28.71 19.80
CA ARG A 556 -44.28 27.59 18.91
C ARG A 556 -43.21 26.72 19.59
N LYS A 557 -43.41 25.41 19.60
CA LYS A 557 -42.50 24.44 20.22
C LYS A 557 -41.53 23.89 19.19
N ILE A 558 -40.25 24.22 19.33
CA ILE A 558 -39.18 23.82 18.41
C ILE A 558 -38.27 22.79 19.09
N GLY A 559 -38.18 21.60 18.51
CA GLY A 559 -37.24 20.57 18.93
C GLY A 559 -35.85 20.82 18.36
N VAL A 560 -34.79 20.67 19.17
CA VAL A 560 -33.40 20.85 18.72
C VAL A 560 -32.52 19.63 19.00
N VAL A 561 -31.66 19.31 18.02
CA VAL A 561 -30.59 18.29 18.11
C VAL A 561 -29.33 18.84 17.44
N TRP A 562 -28.23 19.00 18.18
CA TRP A 562 -27.03 19.67 17.69
C TRP A 562 -25.81 18.76 17.56
N LYS A 563 -25.84 17.57 18.16
CA LYS A 563 -24.78 16.57 18.03
C LYS A 563 -25.31 15.23 17.58
N GLY A 564 -24.54 14.58 16.73
CA GLY A 564 -24.79 13.23 16.25
C GLY A 564 -24.26 12.16 17.18
N ASN A 565 -23.94 11.01 16.60
CA ASN A 565 -23.35 9.89 17.31
C ASN A 565 -21.83 9.98 17.15
N PRO A 566 -21.04 10.10 18.25
CA PRO A 566 -19.59 10.25 18.15
C PRO A 566 -18.89 9.04 17.52
N ARG A 567 -19.58 7.89 17.40
CA ARG A 567 -19.08 6.70 16.70
C ARG A 567 -19.29 6.75 15.18
N HIS A 568 -19.98 7.75 14.66
CA HIS A 568 -20.18 7.92 13.22
C HIS A 568 -18.90 8.48 12.58
N GLN A 569 -18.48 7.91 11.45
CA GLN A 569 -17.22 8.26 10.80
C GLN A 569 -17.10 9.75 10.43
N ASN A 570 -18.21 10.41 10.08
CA ASN A 570 -18.25 11.83 9.73
C ASN A 570 -18.79 12.74 10.86
N ASP A 571 -18.81 12.29 12.12
CA ASP A 571 -19.46 13.06 13.19
C ASP A 571 -18.81 14.43 13.43
N ALA A 572 -17.48 14.50 13.33
CA ALA A 572 -16.71 15.73 13.51
C ALA A 572 -17.13 16.87 12.56
N ASN A 573 -17.63 16.54 11.37
CA ASN A 573 -18.06 17.54 10.39
C ASN A 573 -19.53 17.92 10.56
N ARG A 574 -20.40 16.97 10.91
CA ARG A 574 -21.86 17.15 10.98
C ARG A 574 -22.38 17.65 12.33
N SER A 575 -21.65 17.41 13.41
CA SER A 575 -22.02 17.89 14.76
C SER A 575 -21.63 19.37 14.95
N LEU A 576 -22.47 20.12 15.66
CA LEU A 576 -22.10 21.45 16.16
C LEU A 576 -21.15 21.32 17.36
N PRO A 577 -20.27 22.32 17.60
CA PRO A 577 -19.34 22.28 18.72
C PRO A 577 -20.04 22.24 20.09
N SER A 578 -21.17 22.94 20.24
CA SER A 578 -22.00 22.94 21.46
C SER A 578 -23.39 23.55 21.19
N LEU A 579 -24.29 23.43 22.16
CA LEU A 579 -25.59 24.11 22.21
C LEU A 579 -25.45 25.64 22.06
N THR A 580 -24.36 26.22 22.54
CA THR A 580 -24.11 27.67 22.44
C THR A 580 -24.01 28.15 20.99
N ALA A 581 -23.62 27.28 20.05
CA ALA A 581 -23.62 27.63 18.63
C ALA A 581 -25.01 28.00 18.11
N LEU A 582 -26.08 27.49 18.74
CA LEU A 582 -27.47 27.77 18.40
C LEU A 582 -28.02 29.06 19.03
N ALA A 583 -27.23 29.82 19.79
CA ALA A 583 -27.69 31.00 20.52
C ALA A 583 -28.53 32.00 19.70
N PRO A 584 -28.23 32.28 18.41
CA PRO A 584 -29.05 33.21 17.63
C PRO A 584 -30.53 32.82 17.52
N LEU A 585 -30.87 31.53 17.60
CA LEU A 585 -32.25 31.05 17.52
C LEU A 585 -33.13 31.56 18.67
N TRP A 586 -32.55 31.90 19.82
CA TRP A 586 -33.28 32.48 20.97
C TRP A 586 -33.66 33.95 20.79
N SER A 587 -33.26 34.59 19.69
CA SER A 587 -33.74 35.93 19.33
C SER A 587 -35.06 35.92 18.56
N VAL A 588 -35.55 34.74 18.15
CA VAL A 588 -36.84 34.60 17.47
C VAL A 588 -37.96 34.78 18.52
N PRO A 589 -38.94 35.66 18.31
CA PRO A 589 -40.04 35.85 19.25
C PRO A 589 -41.01 34.66 19.26
N ASP A 590 -41.73 34.48 20.37
CA ASP A 590 -42.84 33.51 20.51
C ASP A 590 -42.49 32.04 20.23
N VAL A 591 -41.22 31.65 20.44
CA VAL A 591 -40.76 30.26 20.34
C VAL A 591 -40.28 29.72 21.68
N CYS A 592 -40.48 28.42 21.89
CA CYS A 592 -39.98 27.66 23.03
C CYS A 592 -39.16 26.47 22.51
N PHE A 593 -37.99 26.23 23.11
CA PHE A 593 -37.10 25.15 22.67
C PHE A 593 -37.22 23.90 23.55
N VAL A 594 -37.15 22.73 22.90
CA VAL A 594 -37.13 21.41 23.52
C VAL A 594 -35.88 20.68 23.06
N SER A 595 -35.03 20.24 23.99
CA SER A 595 -33.90 19.37 23.62
C SER A 595 -34.39 17.94 23.40
N LEU A 596 -34.16 17.47 22.17
CA LEU A 596 -34.28 16.07 21.77
C LEU A 596 -32.89 15.38 21.77
N GLN A 597 -31.85 16.07 22.24
CA GLN A 597 -30.48 15.58 22.26
C GLN A 597 -30.34 14.41 23.24
N LYS A 598 -29.75 13.31 22.79
CA LYS A 598 -29.49 12.12 23.60
C LYS A 598 -28.07 11.61 23.34
N GLY A 599 -27.35 11.23 24.40
CA GLY A 599 -25.95 10.83 24.31
C GLY A 599 -24.99 12.02 24.30
N GLN A 600 -24.21 12.20 23.23
CA GLN A 600 -23.23 13.29 23.20
C GLN A 600 -23.92 14.67 23.22
N GLY A 601 -23.51 15.56 24.12
CA GLY A 601 -24.11 16.88 24.31
C GLY A 601 -25.40 16.89 25.12
N GLU A 602 -25.83 15.75 25.67
CA GLU A 602 -27.04 15.67 26.50
C GLU A 602 -26.93 16.50 27.79
N ASP A 603 -25.72 16.55 28.37
CA ASP A 603 -25.36 17.38 29.52
C ASP A 603 -25.55 18.88 29.28
N GLU A 604 -25.21 19.34 28.07
CA GLU A 604 -25.44 20.73 27.64
C GLU A 604 -26.94 21.07 27.58
N GLY A 605 -27.78 20.10 27.23
CA GLY A 605 -29.23 20.24 27.27
C GLY A 605 -29.78 20.25 28.69
N GLN A 606 -29.21 19.43 29.58
CA GLN A 606 -29.61 19.34 30.98
C GLN A 606 -29.25 20.62 31.77
N SER A 607 -28.13 21.25 31.42
CA SER A 607 -27.62 22.48 32.04
C SER A 607 -27.38 23.57 30.98
N PRO A 608 -28.44 24.10 30.34
CA PRO A 608 -28.28 25.06 29.25
C PRO A 608 -27.79 26.42 29.75
N PRO A 609 -27.10 27.21 28.91
CA PRO A 609 -26.77 28.60 29.23
C PRO A 609 -28.02 29.40 29.62
N ALA A 610 -27.89 30.34 30.57
CA ALA A 610 -29.03 31.12 31.07
C ALA A 610 -29.76 31.93 29.99
N CYS A 611 -29.06 32.31 28.91
CA CYS A 611 -29.63 33.00 27.75
C CYS A 611 -30.26 32.07 26.70
N GLN A 612 -30.22 30.75 26.91
CA GLN A 612 -30.75 29.73 26.00
C GLN A 612 -31.67 28.74 26.75
N PRO A 613 -32.72 29.22 27.45
CA PRO A 613 -33.62 28.32 28.18
C PRO A 613 -34.29 27.33 27.22
N LEU A 614 -34.33 26.06 27.62
CA LEU A 614 -35.00 25.00 26.88
C LEU A 614 -35.48 23.88 27.82
N LEU A 615 -36.51 23.16 27.40
CA LEU A 615 -36.98 21.98 28.12
C LEU A 615 -36.16 20.75 27.72
N HIS A 616 -35.37 20.22 28.65
CA HIS A 616 -34.60 19.00 28.44
C HIS A 616 -35.47 17.76 28.64
N LEU A 617 -35.64 16.95 27.59
CA LEU A 617 -36.37 15.67 27.67
C LEU A 617 -35.50 14.46 27.30
N GLY A 618 -34.28 14.67 26.79
CA GLY A 618 -33.40 13.60 26.29
C GLY A 618 -33.17 12.46 27.27
N SER A 619 -32.93 12.78 28.54
CA SER A 619 -32.66 11.79 29.60
C SER A 619 -33.90 10.98 30.03
N GLU A 620 -35.09 11.49 29.73
CA GLU A 620 -36.36 10.82 30.02
C GLU A 620 -36.83 9.90 28.87
N VAL A 621 -36.25 10.04 27.67
CA VAL A 621 -36.56 9.21 26.51
C VAL A 621 -35.97 7.82 26.70
N ALA A 622 -36.79 6.77 26.74
CA ALA A 622 -36.32 5.39 26.78
C ALA A 622 -35.90 4.91 25.39
N ASP A 623 -36.77 5.08 24.40
CA ASP A 623 -36.59 4.55 23.04
C ASP A 623 -37.05 5.55 21.96
N ILE A 624 -36.96 5.16 20.68
CA ILE A 624 -37.30 6.06 19.57
C ILE A 624 -38.80 6.41 19.51
N ALA A 625 -39.68 5.60 20.11
CA ALA A 625 -41.10 5.88 20.15
C ALA A 625 -41.42 7.01 21.13
N ASP A 626 -40.63 7.20 22.19
CA ASP A 626 -40.73 8.39 23.05
C ASP A 626 -40.35 9.64 22.26
N SER A 627 -39.23 9.60 21.53
CA SER A 627 -38.82 10.69 20.64
C SER A 627 -39.93 11.01 19.62
N ALA A 628 -40.56 9.98 19.05
CA ALA A 628 -41.66 10.15 18.10
C ALA A 628 -42.87 10.85 18.74
N ALA A 629 -43.24 10.46 19.97
CA ALA A 629 -44.34 11.06 20.70
C ALA A 629 -44.06 12.51 21.14
N ILE A 630 -42.83 12.82 21.52
CA ILE A 630 -42.41 14.21 21.78
C ILE A 630 -42.54 15.03 20.49
N ILE A 631 -41.96 14.55 19.39
CA ILE A 631 -41.98 15.24 18.08
C ILE A 631 -43.42 15.45 17.57
N ALA A 632 -44.33 14.51 17.82
CA ALA A 632 -45.74 14.66 17.48
C ALA A 632 -46.39 15.90 18.13
N GLY A 633 -45.88 16.34 19.29
CA GLY A 633 -46.33 17.55 19.99
C GLY A 633 -45.57 18.83 19.65
N LEU A 634 -44.61 18.79 18.71
CA LEU A 634 -43.82 19.93 18.27
C LEU A 634 -44.39 20.56 16.99
N ASP A 635 -44.04 21.82 16.77
CA ASP A 635 -44.35 22.59 15.57
C ASP A 635 -43.26 22.45 14.49
N LEU A 636 -41.99 22.38 14.92
CA LEU A 636 -40.81 22.30 14.06
C LEU A 636 -39.70 21.51 14.75
N VAL A 637 -38.89 20.80 13.98
CA VAL A 637 -37.64 20.17 14.46
C VAL A 637 -36.45 20.75 13.70
N ILE A 638 -35.47 21.32 14.39
CA ILE A 638 -34.22 21.79 13.81
C ILE A 638 -33.11 20.87 14.29
N CYS A 639 -32.43 20.18 13.39
CA CYS A 639 -31.40 19.22 13.77
C CYS A 639 -30.21 19.21 12.82
N VAL A 640 -29.08 18.69 13.29
CA VAL A 640 -28.07 18.13 12.38
C VAL A 640 -28.58 16.80 11.81
N ASP A 641 -27.83 16.21 10.87
CA ASP A 641 -28.05 14.98 10.08
C ASP A 641 -28.49 13.68 10.87
N THR A 642 -29.27 13.72 11.92
CA THR A 642 -29.52 12.57 12.82
C THR A 642 -30.74 11.73 12.43
N SER A 643 -30.91 10.58 13.10
CA SER A 643 -32.14 9.77 13.01
C SER A 643 -33.42 10.56 13.36
N ILE A 644 -33.30 11.64 14.12
CA ILE A 644 -34.43 12.52 14.47
C ILE A 644 -34.96 13.26 13.23
N ALA A 645 -34.12 13.58 12.24
CA ALA A 645 -34.59 14.17 10.98
C ALA A 645 -35.55 13.23 10.25
N HIS A 646 -35.14 11.96 10.10
CA HIS A 646 -35.95 10.92 9.48
C HIS A 646 -37.23 10.63 10.25
N LEU A 647 -37.16 10.65 11.59
CA LEU A 647 -38.32 10.41 12.45
C LEU A 647 -39.34 11.54 12.36
N ALA A 648 -38.89 12.80 12.47
CA ALA A 648 -39.77 13.96 12.34
C ALA A 648 -40.43 14.01 10.98
N ALA A 649 -39.65 13.79 9.93
CA ALA A 649 -40.18 13.79 8.58
C ALA A 649 -41.18 12.64 8.31
N SER A 650 -40.96 11.46 8.92
CA SER A 650 -41.91 10.33 8.82
C SER A 650 -43.20 10.55 9.61
N LEU A 651 -43.19 11.46 10.60
CA LEU A 651 -44.40 11.92 11.32
C LEU A 651 -45.14 13.05 10.58
N GLY A 652 -44.64 13.49 9.42
CA GLY A 652 -45.18 14.65 8.70
C GLY A 652 -44.94 15.97 9.44
N LYS A 653 -43.93 16.03 10.31
CA LYS A 653 -43.56 17.24 11.06
C LYS A 653 -42.51 18.04 10.30
N PRO A 654 -42.71 19.37 10.09
CA PRO A 654 -41.69 20.22 9.50
C PRO A 654 -40.35 20.00 10.20
N CYS A 655 -39.31 19.75 9.42
CA CYS A 655 -37.98 19.53 9.95
C CYS A 655 -36.90 20.18 9.09
N TRP A 656 -36.01 20.90 9.76
CA TRP A 656 -34.93 21.65 9.13
C TRP A 656 -33.60 20.99 9.51
N VAL A 657 -32.84 20.58 8.51
CA VAL A 657 -31.60 19.84 8.70
C VAL A 657 -30.41 20.72 8.36
N MET A 658 -29.52 20.88 9.32
CA MET A 658 -28.25 21.58 9.17
C MET A 658 -27.19 20.56 8.72
N LEU A 659 -26.62 20.78 7.54
CA LEU A 659 -25.75 19.84 6.86
C LEU A 659 -24.30 20.35 6.80
N PRO A 660 -23.31 19.46 6.96
CA PRO A 660 -21.90 19.82 6.78
C PRO A 660 -21.59 20.15 5.31
N GLY A 661 -20.51 20.90 5.09
CA GLY A 661 -20.00 21.16 3.73
C GLY A 661 -19.15 20.02 3.15
N GLN A 662 -18.80 19.03 3.96
CA GLN A 662 -18.00 17.87 3.56
C GLN A 662 -18.56 16.57 4.17
N GLY A 663 -18.31 15.45 3.49
CA GLY A 663 -18.76 14.12 3.93
C GLY A 663 -20.29 13.99 4.00
N LEU A 664 -20.99 14.74 3.15
CA LEU A 664 -22.45 14.76 3.10
C LEU A 664 -23.03 13.36 2.87
N ASP A 665 -24.07 13.00 3.63
CA ASP A 665 -24.80 11.75 3.41
C ASP A 665 -25.57 11.80 2.08
N TRP A 666 -25.55 10.69 1.35
CA TRP A 666 -26.11 10.58 0.01
C TRP A 666 -27.61 10.91 -0.04
N ARG A 667 -28.35 10.73 1.07
CA ARG A 667 -29.80 10.97 1.15
C ARG A 667 -30.17 12.43 0.94
N TRP A 668 -29.24 13.33 1.21
CA TRP A 668 -29.48 14.76 1.08
C TRP A 668 -29.21 15.28 -0.32
N MET A 669 -28.46 14.55 -1.16
CA MET A 669 -28.00 15.01 -2.48
C MET A 669 -27.21 16.34 -2.41
N HIS A 670 -26.62 16.81 -3.51
CA HIS A 670 -25.61 17.90 -3.42
C HIS A 670 -26.17 19.33 -3.56
N GLU A 671 -27.12 19.58 -4.47
CA GLU A 671 -27.45 20.96 -4.91
C GLU A 671 -28.81 21.48 -4.43
N ARG A 672 -29.51 20.73 -3.58
CA ARG A 672 -30.93 20.99 -3.28
C ARG A 672 -31.19 21.42 -1.85
N THR A 673 -32.24 22.21 -1.64
CA THR A 673 -32.69 22.70 -0.32
C THR A 673 -33.87 21.91 0.25
N ASP A 674 -34.35 20.90 -0.47
CA ASP A 674 -35.44 19.99 -0.10
C ASP A 674 -34.93 18.53 -0.08
N SER A 675 -35.79 17.57 0.29
CA SER A 675 -35.46 16.15 0.25
C SER A 675 -36.47 15.37 -0.60
N PRO A 676 -36.04 14.61 -1.63
CA PRO A 676 -36.96 13.77 -2.40
C PRO A 676 -37.51 12.62 -1.56
N TRP A 677 -36.80 12.22 -0.50
CA TRP A 677 -37.25 11.21 0.44
C TRP A 677 -38.37 11.68 1.37
N TYR A 678 -38.50 12.99 1.55
CA TYR A 678 -39.43 13.64 2.48
C TYR A 678 -39.98 14.93 1.89
N PRO A 679 -40.74 14.84 0.79
CA PRO A 679 -41.26 16.00 0.11
C PRO A 679 -42.14 16.83 1.06
N GLN A 680 -42.10 18.15 0.89
CA GLN A 680 -42.80 19.16 1.70
C GLN A 680 -42.47 19.22 3.20
N THR A 681 -41.73 18.26 3.74
CA THR A 681 -41.51 18.13 5.19
C THR A 681 -40.11 18.58 5.60
N LEU A 682 -39.10 18.33 4.75
CA LEU A 682 -37.72 18.70 5.02
C LEU A 682 -37.27 19.95 4.27
N ARG A 683 -36.56 20.82 5.00
CA ARG A 683 -35.76 21.93 4.47
C ARG A 683 -34.29 21.74 4.87
N LEU A 684 -33.37 21.94 3.95
CA LEU A 684 -31.95 21.69 4.14
C LEU A 684 -31.17 23.00 4.18
N PHE A 685 -30.30 23.14 5.18
CA PHE A 685 -29.39 24.27 5.38
C PHE A 685 -27.95 23.76 5.32
N ARG A 686 -27.31 23.90 4.17
CA ARG A 686 -25.95 23.40 3.91
C ARG A 686 -24.92 24.43 4.30
N ARG A 687 -23.83 23.97 4.91
CA ARG A 687 -22.63 24.78 5.12
C ARG A 687 -21.82 24.82 3.83
N GLU A 688 -21.51 26.02 3.35
CA GLU A 688 -20.61 26.18 2.19
C GLU A 688 -19.15 25.88 2.57
N ALA A 689 -18.28 25.65 1.59
CA ALA A 689 -16.89 25.18 1.81
C ALA A 689 -16.06 26.09 2.73
N GLU A 690 -16.21 27.41 2.62
CA GLU A 690 -15.48 28.40 3.44
C GLU A 690 -16.33 28.95 4.60
N GLU A 691 -17.51 28.38 4.81
CA GLU A 691 -18.47 28.88 5.78
C GLU A 691 -18.36 28.13 7.12
N GLY A 692 -18.42 28.87 8.23
CA GLY A 692 -18.56 28.30 9.56
C GLY A 692 -20.01 28.07 9.96
N TRP A 693 -20.24 27.22 10.97
CA TRP A 693 -21.57 27.00 11.55
C TRP A 693 -22.36 28.27 11.90
N PRO A 694 -21.76 29.37 12.42
CA PRO A 694 -22.52 30.58 12.76
C PRO A 694 -23.35 31.14 11.60
N ALA A 695 -22.82 31.12 10.37
CA ALA A 695 -23.54 31.67 9.23
C ALA A 695 -24.69 30.74 8.76
N VAL A 696 -24.55 29.42 8.90
CA VAL A 696 -25.66 28.46 8.74
C VAL A 696 -26.77 28.74 9.76
N ILE A 697 -26.40 28.94 11.03
CA ILE A 697 -27.37 29.24 12.11
C ILE A 697 -28.09 30.57 11.87
N GLU A 698 -27.40 31.59 11.36
CA GLU A 698 -28.06 32.84 10.98
C GLU A 698 -29.07 32.66 9.85
N ARG A 699 -28.79 31.80 8.85
CA ARG A 699 -29.80 31.46 7.82
C ARG A 699 -31.00 30.73 8.41
N VAL A 700 -30.77 29.81 9.34
CA VAL A 700 -31.86 29.13 10.07
C VAL A 700 -32.69 30.13 10.87
N ARG A 701 -32.04 31.06 11.59
CA ARG A 701 -32.70 32.13 12.35
C ARG A 701 -33.54 33.03 11.45
N ALA A 702 -32.99 33.46 10.32
CA ALA A 702 -33.69 34.29 9.35
C ALA A 702 -34.93 33.58 8.79
N ALA A 703 -34.80 32.28 8.47
CA ALA A 703 -35.93 31.46 8.06
C ALA A 703 -37.00 31.33 9.16
N CYS A 704 -36.62 31.16 10.43
CA CYS A 704 -37.56 31.17 11.54
C CYS A 704 -38.33 32.51 11.62
N LEU A 705 -37.63 33.64 11.50
CA LEU A 705 -38.26 34.97 11.51
C LEU A 705 -39.22 35.16 10.34
N GLU A 706 -38.95 34.59 9.18
CA GLU A 706 -39.83 34.67 8.03
C GLU A 706 -41.07 33.79 8.19
N GLU A 707 -40.91 32.52 8.58
CA GLU A 707 -42.01 31.54 8.56
C GLU A 707 -42.88 31.54 9.84
N LEU A 708 -42.31 31.91 10.99
CA LEU A 708 -43.01 31.84 12.28
C LEU A 708 -43.68 33.16 12.66
N SER A 709 -43.25 34.29 12.09
CA SER A 709 -43.81 35.62 12.40
C SER A 709 -45.12 35.95 11.66
N VAL A 710 -45.47 35.20 10.60
CA VAL A 710 -46.53 35.58 9.65
C VAL A 710 -47.94 35.17 10.10
N VAL A 711 -48.11 34.37 11.16
CA VAL A 711 -49.43 33.77 11.49
C VAL A 711 -50.27 34.59 12.50
N LEU A 712 -49.84 35.77 12.93
CA LEU A 712 -50.63 36.61 13.87
C LEU A 712 -51.56 37.66 13.20
N ALA A 713 -51.71 37.66 11.87
CA ALA A 713 -52.47 38.69 11.15
C ALA A 713 -53.77 38.23 10.48
N SER A 714 -54.28 37.03 10.76
CA SER A 714 -55.55 36.56 10.19
C SER A 714 -56.42 35.87 11.24
N ASP A 715 -57.01 36.66 12.13
CA ASP A 715 -58.28 36.39 12.80
C ASP A 715 -58.74 37.72 13.41
N ASP A 716 -59.37 38.55 12.57
CA ASP A 716 -60.22 39.69 12.96
C ASP A 716 -61.52 39.64 12.14
#